data_AF-A0A4Q3FTV2-F1
#
_entry.id   AF-A0A4Q3FTV2-F1
#
_cell.length_a   1.000
_cell.length_b   1.000
_cell.length_c   1.000
_cell.angle_alpha   90.00
_cell.angle_beta   90.00
_cell.angle_gamma   90.00
#
_symmetry.space_group_name_H-M   'P 1'
#
loop_
_entity.id
_entity.type
_entity.pdbx_description
1 polymer ?
#
loop_
_entity_poly.entity_id
_entity_poly.type
_entity_poly.pdbx_seq_one_letter_code
_entity_poly.pdbx_strand_id
1 'polypeptide(L)'
;MKIKKYFYKGFTLLTFVLISKIASAQNVGISSSNSFTPDASAALDVSFTNKGLLVPRVALTASNAAGPITSPATSLLVYNTATAGTSPNNVIPGYYYWSGSAWIMLSTSTQTASAWSTTGNTGTSYPTNYFGTKDNFGVHFKTNAIHRLWIDSLGSVGVGTNPIFSSSREKFLVDAGSVNYPTPAGAYNVISGKGYLDGYIQLNIQNTSPTAAASSDIVASNDQGSETSNYVDLGINSSANTSGGVTGGANTAYLYGTGSDFAIGNAAAGRSLLLFTGGTGANERMRIDGAGNVGIGTNNPGQKLDVAGSINAANSIYIDAALSNTGTLNPGLYFGGASSGEGISSKRTSGTNQYGIDFYTASNNRMTINNGGNVGIGTNTPTEKLDITGNLKFSGALMPNNSAGTAGYFLQSAGAGTPPVWVSPASSSAWSTTGNTGTNYKTNFLGNIDNAPLRFRTNNTERAILDSLGNFGIGSEDFDPTNPEKLMIDAGTTNSTNLIGASGTINSFLQFNIQNLSNGAAASTDIVATANNGTDNSAYIDMGINSAGYTTTTGIAGITTKPNTAYLYSNAADFVIGNGAQNKNVIFFTNSNTAGTTTPNGTERMRIDGATGNIGINVSGPTSTLAVNGSIAVVATTRGNNTYTLTASDYIVINTSTSNTPTYTLPTASTCQGRMYRIVNHGSNTITVSPAVINASGTTINTVSTNAGSNVLEVVSDGSNWRRINQ
;
A
#
# COMPACT_ATOMS: atom_id res chain seq x y z
N MET A 1 -13.42 -116.23 145.18
CA MET A 1 -12.66 -117.22 145.97
C MET A 1 -11.28 -116.65 146.30
N LYS A 2 -11.10 -116.27 147.57
CA LYS A 2 -9.91 -116.02 148.41
C LYS A 2 -8.46 -116.11 147.86
N ILE A 3 -7.63 -115.15 148.37
CA ILE A 3 -6.18 -115.23 148.80
C ILE A 3 -5.14 -114.96 147.66
N LYS A 4 -4.10 -114.09 147.74
CA LYS A 4 -3.14 -113.54 148.76
C LYS A 4 -2.48 -112.26 148.13
N LYS A 5 -2.23 -111.09 148.74
CA LYS A 5 -1.52 -110.63 149.98
C LYS A 5 0.02 -110.76 150.02
N TYR A 6 0.68 -109.60 149.80
CA TYR A 6 1.85 -108.99 150.49
C TYR A 6 3.29 -109.54 150.37
N PHE A 7 4.26 -108.64 150.16
CA PHE A 7 5.30 -108.17 151.13
C PHE A 7 6.30 -107.23 150.40
N TYR A 8 6.12 -105.90 150.41
CA TYR A 8 6.67 -104.90 151.36
C TYR A 8 8.20 -104.86 151.55
N LYS A 9 8.78 -103.80 150.98
CA LYS A 9 9.66 -102.78 151.60
C LYS A 9 10.92 -103.23 152.35
N GLY A 10 12.07 -102.69 151.93
CA GLY A 10 13.15 -102.40 152.88
C GLY A 10 14.59 -102.38 152.35
N PHE A 11 14.91 -101.64 151.29
CA PHE A 11 16.28 -101.11 151.14
C PHE A 11 16.30 -99.83 150.29
N THR A 12 15.45 -98.88 150.69
CA THR A 12 15.67 -97.46 150.40
C THR A 12 16.82 -96.97 151.27
N LEU A 13 17.71 -96.17 150.67
CA LEU A 13 18.52 -95.12 151.31
C LEU A 13 20.02 -95.39 151.56
N LEU A 14 20.80 -95.79 150.55
CA LEU A 14 22.19 -95.28 150.40
C LEU A 14 22.83 -95.57 149.02
N THR A 15 22.31 -94.96 147.94
CA THR A 15 23.11 -94.65 146.73
C THR A 15 22.41 -93.59 145.86
N PHE A 16 21.90 -92.57 146.55
CA PHE A 16 21.83 -91.22 146.00
C PHE A 16 23.29 -90.71 145.93
N VAL A 17 23.69 -89.98 144.88
CA VAL A 17 25.02 -89.33 144.68
C VAL A 17 26.09 -90.12 143.90
N LEU A 18 25.76 -90.83 142.81
CA LEU A 18 26.78 -91.23 141.81
C LEU A 18 26.29 -91.40 140.35
N ILE A 19 25.26 -90.65 139.94
CA ILE A 19 24.93 -90.47 138.52
C ILE A 19 24.79 -88.97 138.25
N SER A 20 25.93 -88.31 138.10
CA SER A 20 26.03 -86.96 137.54
C SER A 20 26.72 -87.06 136.17
N LYS A 21 25.98 -86.61 135.14
CA LYS A 21 26.33 -86.43 133.71
C LYS A 21 25.98 -87.58 132.76
N ILE A 22 24.70 -87.64 132.39
CA ILE A 22 24.31 -87.60 130.97
C ILE A 22 23.26 -86.49 130.86
N ALA A 23 23.71 -85.30 130.47
CA ALA A 23 22.83 -84.24 129.98
C ALA A 23 23.15 -84.10 128.48
N SER A 24 22.45 -84.88 127.67
CA SER A 24 22.33 -84.61 126.24
C SER A 24 21.07 -83.78 126.05
N ALA A 25 21.20 -82.64 125.39
CA ALA A 25 20.08 -81.85 124.91
C ALA A 25 19.11 -82.75 124.14
N GLN A 26 17.83 -82.71 124.48
CA GLN A 26 16.78 -83.37 123.72
C GLN A 26 16.02 -82.29 122.95
N ASN A 27 15.84 -82.46 121.64
CA ASN A 27 14.86 -81.72 120.87
C ASN A 27 13.48 -81.94 121.54
N VAL A 28 12.67 -80.90 121.68
CA VAL A 28 11.37 -81.03 122.32
C VAL A 28 10.37 -81.56 121.29
N GLY A 29 9.95 -82.81 121.46
CA GLY A 29 8.83 -83.38 120.71
C GLY A 29 7.52 -83.19 121.43
N ILE A 30 6.55 -82.57 120.77
CA ILE A 30 5.16 -82.52 121.27
C ILE A 30 4.30 -83.28 120.28
N SER A 31 3.89 -84.49 120.64
CA SER A 31 3.05 -85.37 119.82
C SER A 31 2.06 -86.16 120.67
N SER A 32 1.04 -86.74 120.05
CA SER A 32 0.14 -87.72 120.68
C SER A 32 0.71 -89.14 120.70
N SER A 33 1.88 -89.39 120.09
CA SER A 33 2.52 -90.71 120.06
C SER A 33 3.71 -90.80 121.00
N ASN A 34 3.74 -91.88 121.78
CA ASN A 34 4.81 -92.21 122.72
C ASN A 34 6.09 -92.68 122.00
N SER A 35 6.02 -92.92 120.68
CA SER A 35 7.13 -93.36 119.83
C SER A 35 7.61 -92.26 118.88
N PHE A 36 7.18 -91.01 119.07
CA PHE A 36 7.60 -89.89 118.24
C PHE A 36 9.06 -89.50 118.57
N THR A 37 9.88 -89.43 117.53
CA THR A 37 11.24 -88.87 117.60
C THR A 37 11.19 -87.54 116.87
N PRO A 38 11.47 -86.40 117.54
CA PRO A 38 11.55 -85.09 116.88
C PRO A 38 12.53 -85.11 115.72
N ASP A 39 12.24 -84.39 114.64
CA ASP A 39 13.18 -84.19 113.55
C ASP A 39 14.49 -83.58 114.08
N ALA A 40 15.62 -84.10 113.61
CA ALA A 40 16.95 -83.69 114.08
C ALA A 40 17.24 -82.20 113.78
N SER A 41 16.60 -81.62 112.77
CA SER A 41 16.74 -80.21 112.39
C SER A 41 15.88 -79.25 113.23
N ALA A 42 14.92 -79.76 114.01
CA ALA A 42 13.96 -78.96 114.76
C ALA A 42 14.23 -79.00 116.27
N ALA A 43 14.50 -77.84 116.87
CA ALA A 43 14.62 -77.74 118.34
C ALA A 43 13.25 -77.95 119.05
N LEU A 44 12.15 -77.64 118.36
CA LEU A 44 10.77 -77.93 118.76
C LEU A 44 10.05 -78.52 117.55
N ASP A 45 9.58 -79.77 117.67
CA ASP A 45 8.82 -80.47 116.63
C ASP A 45 7.43 -80.84 117.17
N VAL A 46 6.40 -80.34 116.51
CA VAL A 46 5.00 -80.48 116.92
C VAL A 46 4.26 -81.32 115.88
N SER A 47 4.00 -82.58 116.21
CA SER A 47 3.40 -83.55 115.29
C SER A 47 2.00 -83.98 115.73
N PHE A 48 1.00 -83.30 115.19
CA PHE A 48 -0.44 -83.59 115.30
C PHE A 48 -1.12 -83.37 113.95
N THR A 49 -2.15 -84.16 113.62
CA THR A 49 -2.92 -84.01 112.36
C THR A 49 -4.01 -82.95 112.45
N ASN A 50 -4.40 -82.55 113.66
CA ASN A 50 -5.52 -81.63 113.92
C ASN A 50 -5.22 -80.57 114.99
N LYS A 51 -3.96 -80.37 115.36
CA LYS A 51 -3.52 -79.31 116.29
C LYS A 51 -2.35 -78.55 115.65
N GLY A 52 -2.22 -77.28 116.01
CA GLY A 52 -1.12 -76.43 115.56
C GLY A 52 -0.37 -75.79 116.74
N LEU A 53 0.63 -74.98 116.42
CA LEU A 53 1.36 -74.17 117.39
C LEU A 53 0.67 -72.82 117.58
N LEU A 54 0.21 -72.53 118.79
CA LEU A 54 -0.16 -71.17 119.19
C LEU A 54 1.11 -70.43 119.64
N VAL A 55 1.60 -69.55 118.78
CA VAL A 55 2.68 -68.60 119.11
C VAL A 55 2.15 -67.46 119.99
N PRO A 56 3.03 -66.74 120.73
CA PRO A 56 2.60 -65.62 121.56
C PRO A 56 1.76 -64.60 120.77
N ARG A 57 0.60 -64.25 121.31
CA ARG A 57 -0.28 -63.21 120.78
C ARG A 57 0.10 -61.88 121.40
N VAL A 58 0.59 -60.95 120.60
CA VAL A 58 1.18 -59.69 121.05
C VAL A 58 0.44 -58.53 120.40
N ALA A 59 0.20 -57.43 121.12
CA ALA A 59 -0.34 -56.21 120.54
C ALA A 59 0.83 -55.30 120.15
N LEU A 60 1.31 -55.42 118.91
CA LEU A 60 2.40 -54.58 118.39
C LEU A 60 1.91 -53.13 118.20
N THR A 61 2.79 -52.16 118.41
CA THR A 61 2.43 -50.73 118.29
C THR A 61 2.79 -50.14 116.92
N ALA A 62 3.86 -50.63 116.29
CA ALA A 62 4.29 -50.31 114.93
C ALA A 62 5.26 -51.39 114.43
N SER A 63 5.43 -51.53 113.12
CA SER A 63 6.32 -52.55 112.55
C SER A 63 7.79 -52.24 112.83
N ASN A 64 8.16 -50.96 112.96
CA ASN A 64 9.51 -50.54 113.26
C ASN A 64 9.80 -50.39 114.78
N ALA A 65 8.89 -50.84 115.65
CA ALA A 65 9.04 -50.74 117.10
C ALA A 65 9.21 -52.13 117.74
N ALA A 66 10.28 -52.34 118.50
CA ALA A 66 10.51 -53.60 119.21
C ALA A 66 9.41 -53.89 120.25
N GLY A 67 8.92 -52.83 120.92
CA GLY A 67 7.86 -52.91 121.92
C GLY A 67 6.54 -53.51 121.37
N PRO A 68 5.78 -54.25 122.18
CA PRO A 68 5.88 -54.39 123.64
C PRO A 68 6.88 -55.46 124.11
N ILE A 69 7.64 -56.08 123.20
CA ILE A 69 8.66 -57.06 123.54
C ILE A 69 10.00 -56.33 123.73
N THR A 70 10.60 -56.43 124.91
CA THR A 70 11.93 -55.86 125.16
C THR A 70 12.99 -56.76 124.53
N SER A 71 13.77 -56.23 123.59
CA SER A 71 14.85 -56.95 122.88
C SER A 71 14.39 -58.25 122.20
N PRO A 72 13.43 -58.20 121.25
CA PRO A 72 13.01 -59.38 120.50
C PRO A 72 14.20 -59.97 119.73
N ALA A 73 14.39 -61.28 119.84
CA ALA A 73 15.43 -61.97 119.07
C ALA A 73 15.09 -61.96 117.57
N THR A 74 16.09 -61.93 116.71
CA THR A 74 15.87 -62.14 115.27
C THR A 74 15.15 -63.48 115.05
N SER A 75 14.17 -63.47 114.16
CA SER A 75 13.26 -64.58 113.88
C SER A 75 12.27 -64.91 115.00
N LEU A 76 12.12 -64.06 116.03
CA LEU A 76 11.07 -64.21 117.02
C LEU A 76 9.70 -64.10 116.35
N LEU A 77 8.90 -65.16 116.38
CA LEU A 77 7.58 -65.24 115.75
C LEU A 77 6.47 -64.93 116.77
N VAL A 78 5.59 -64.00 116.42
CA VAL A 78 4.40 -63.63 117.20
C VAL A 78 3.19 -63.50 116.29
N TYR A 79 2.01 -63.63 116.86
CA TYR A 79 0.77 -63.22 116.21
C TYR A 79 0.39 -61.83 116.72
N ASN A 80 0.51 -60.81 115.88
CA ASN A 80 0.03 -59.48 116.19
C ASN A 80 -1.49 -59.47 116.31
N THR A 81 -2.02 -58.78 117.31
CA THR A 81 -3.46 -58.64 117.59
C THR A 81 -3.97 -57.22 117.41
N ALA A 82 -3.08 -56.23 117.27
CA ALA A 82 -3.43 -54.82 117.18
C ALA A 82 -3.48 -54.33 115.74
N THR A 83 -4.41 -53.42 115.46
CA THR A 83 -4.30 -52.48 114.33
C THR A 83 -3.74 -51.18 114.90
N ALA A 84 -2.45 -50.92 114.69
CA ALA A 84 -1.74 -49.80 115.32
C ALA A 84 -0.65 -49.22 114.40
N GLY A 85 -0.15 -48.04 114.74
CA GLY A 85 0.87 -47.32 113.96
C GLY A 85 0.30 -46.55 112.76
N THR A 86 1.16 -45.75 112.12
CA THR A 86 0.82 -44.96 110.92
C THR A 86 1.61 -45.48 109.72
N SER A 87 1.03 -45.40 108.52
CA SER A 87 1.71 -45.75 107.27
C SER A 87 3.07 -45.03 107.16
N PRO A 88 4.17 -45.70 106.78
CA PRO A 88 4.25 -47.08 106.27
C PRO A 88 4.49 -48.17 107.33
N ASN A 89 4.56 -47.80 108.62
CA ASN A 89 4.94 -48.71 109.71
C ASN A 89 3.73 -49.25 110.51
N ASN A 90 2.53 -49.16 109.95
CA ASN A 90 1.34 -49.69 110.59
C ASN A 90 1.37 -51.23 110.63
N VAL A 91 0.91 -51.78 111.73
CA VAL A 91 0.70 -53.21 111.93
C VAL A 91 -0.79 -53.52 111.94
N ILE A 92 -1.16 -54.69 111.48
CA ILE A 92 -2.53 -55.22 111.50
C ILE A 92 -2.50 -56.64 112.08
N PRO A 93 -3.63 -57.20 112.54
CA PRO A 93 -3.64 -58.56 113.07
C PRO A 93 -3.09 -59.59 112.06
N GLY A 94 -2.16 -60.44 112.49
CA GLY A 94 -1.50 -61.42 111.62
C GLY A 94 -0.17 -61.92 112.17
N TYR A 95 0.50 -62.82 111.44
CA TYR A 95 1.80 -63.34 111.86
C TYR A 95 2.94 -62.38 111.51
N TYR A 96 3.79 -62.09 112.50
CA TYR A 96 4.98 -61.26 112.34
C TYR A 96 6.20 -61.97 112.90
N TYR A 97 7.35 -61.82 112.23
CA TYR A 97 8.64 -62.16 112.80
C TYR A 97 9.51 -60.92 112.94
N TRP A 98 10.36 -60.88 113.97
CA TRP A 98 11.35 -59.81 114.11
C TRP A 98 12.54 -60.04 113.17
N SER A 99 12.86 -59.09 112.31
CA SER A 99 14.00 -59.17 111.37
C SER A 99 15.36 -58.86 112.01
N GLY A 100 15.36 -58.41 113.27
CA GLY A 100 16.52 -57.78 113.91
C GLY A 100 16.33 -56.27 114.11
N SER A 101 15.48 -55.63 113.29
CA SER A 101 15.19 -54.20 113.35
C SER A 101 13.72 -53.82 113.17
N ALA A 102 12.88 -54.72 112.64
CA ALA A 102 11.46 -54.49 112.45
C ALA A 102 10.65 -55.80 112.51
N TRP A 103 9.38 -55.69 112.88
CA TRP A 103 8.37 -56.72 112.71
C TRP A 103 7.97 -56.80 111.24
N ILE A 104 8.35 -57.89 110.58
CA ILE A 104 7.98 -58.20 109.20
C ILE A 104 6.77 -59.11 109.23
N MET A 105 5.71 -58.70 108.54
CA MET A 105 4.52 -59.53 108.40
C MET A 105 4.81 -60.70 107.47
N LEU A 106 4.53 -61.93 107.92
CA LEU A 106 4.67 -63.15 107.10
C LEU A 106 3.51 -63.32 106.14
N SER A 107 2.28 -63.10 106.62
CA SER A 107 1.08 -63.12 105.79
C SER A 107 -0.11 -62.46 106.49
N THR A 108 -1.00 -61.89 105.69
CA THR A 108 -2.42 -61.71 106.05
C THR A 108 -3.20 -62.93 105.55
N SER A 109 -4.37 -63.18 106.12
CA SER A 109 -5.34 -64.16 105.62
C SER A 109 -5.92 -63.84 104.22
N THR A 110 -5.39 -62.84 103.49
CA THR A 110 -5.91 -62.36 102.20
C THR A 110 -4.80 -61.93 101.23
N GLN A 111 -3.72 -62.71 101.11
CA GLN A 111 -2.62 -62.43 100.17
C GLN A 111 -2.88 -63.01 98.76
N THR A 112 -3.87 -62.45 98.03
CA THR A 112 -4.13 -62.77 96.61
C THR A 112 -4.43 -61.57 95.70
N ALA A 113 -4.14 -60.31 96.05
CA ALA A 113 -4.67 -59.17 95.26
C ALA A 113 -3.76 -57.94 95.05
N SER A 114 -2.43 -58.02 95.19
CA SER A 114 -1.57 -56.82 95.01
C SER A 114 -0.62 -56.83 93.81
N ALA A 115 -0.65 -57.85 92.95
CA ALA A 115 0.15 -57.89 91.72
C ALA A 115 -0.73 -58.02 90.46
N TRP A 116 -0.33 -57.34 89.38
CA TRP A 116 -0.86 -57.63 88.04
C TRP A 116 -0.32 -58.99 87.58
N SER A 117 -1.21 -59.93 87.27
CA SER A 117 -0.84 -61.24 86.77
C SER A 117 -0.30 -61.13 85.34
N THR A 118 0.71 -61.93 85.01
CA THR A 118 1.23 -62.04 83.63
C THR A 118 0.22 -62.67 82.66
N THR A 119 -0.82 -63.31 83.18
CA THR A 119 -1.94 -63.86 82.39
C THR A 119 -3.19 -62.96 82.42
N GLY A 120 -3.10 -61.77 83.03
CA GLY A 120 -4.21 -60.85 83.20
C GLY A 120 -5.06 -61.10 84.46
N ASN A 121 -5.85 -60.09 84.85
CA ASN A 121 -6.71 -60.11 86.04
C ASN A 121 -8.20 -60.07 85.61
N THR A 122 -9.06 -60.89 86.20
CA THR A 122 -10.53 -60.83 86.01
C THR A 122 -11.18 -59.84 86.97
N GLY A 123 -12.27 -59.17 86.56
CA GLY A 123 -13.09 -58.34 87.47
C GLY A 123 -12.52 -56.96 87.79
N THR A 124 -11.73 -56.36 86.90
CA THR A 124 -11.21 -55.00 87.07
C THR A 124 -12.32 -53.94 86.87
N SER A 125 -12.32 -52.89 87.70
CA SER A 125 -13.22 -51.73 87.55
C SER A 125 -12.44 -50.41 87.56
N TYR A 126 -12.70 -49.54 86.60
CA TYR A 126 -12.22 -48.15 86.61
C TYR A 126 -13.03 -47.32 87.62
N PRO A 127 -12.40 -46.47 88.48
CA PRO A 127 -10.98 -46.14 88.57
C PRO A 127 -10.17 -46.95 89.61
N THR A 128 -10.76 -47.97 90.24
CA THR A 128 -10.15 -48.68 91.40
C THR A 128 -8.98 -49.59 91.04
N ASN A 129 -9.03 -50.28 89.90
CA ASN A 129 -7.95 -51.18 89.45
C ASN A 129 -7.29 -50.61 88.19
N TYR A 130 -5.97 -50.41 88.23
CA TYR A 130 -5.21 -49.93 87.08
C TYR A 130 -3.77 -50.45 87.12
N PHE A 131 -3.17 -50.55 85.93
CA PHE A 131 -1.75 -50.78 85.77
C PHE A 131 -1.08 -49.42 85.59
N GLY A 132 -0.28 -49.00 86.56
CA GLY A 132 0.43 -47.73 86.47
C GLY A 132 0.96 -47.24 87.81
N THR A 133 1.35 -45.98 87.83
CA THR A 133 1.91 -45.25 88.97
C THR A 133 0.84 -44.44 89.69
N LYS A 134 1.07 -44.12 90.98
CA LYS A 134 0.23 -43.20 91.77
C LYS A 134 0.85 -41.81 91.90
N ASP A 135 2.14 -41.70 91.60
CA ASP A 135 2.93 -40.49 91.67
C ASP A 135 3.08 -39.87 90.27
N ASN A 136 3.72 -38.71 90.20
CA ASN A 136 3.90 -37.95 88.96
C ASN A 136 5.05 -38.51 88.08
N PHE A 137 5.17 -39.83 88.04
CA PHE A 137 6.14 -40.55 87.22
C PHE A 137 5.41 -41.38 86.16
N GLY A 138 6.01 -41.50 84.99
CA GLY A 138 5.43 -42.23 83.86
C GLY A 138 5.44 -43.75 84.03
N VAL A 139 4.64 -44.43 83.21
CA VAL A 139 4.64 -45.88 83.07
C VAL A 139 5.48 -46.27 81.86
N HIS A 140 6.49 -47.13 82.07
CA HIS A 140 7.44 -47.52 81.03
C HIS A 140 7.34 -49.01 80.69
N PHE A 141 7.15 -49.32 79.40
CA PHE A 141 7.25 -50.67 78.85
C PHE A 141 8.59 -50.80 78.13
N LYS A 142 9.46 -51.68 78.66
CA LYS A 142 10.84 -51.83 78.17
C LYS A 142 11.12 -53.26 77.70
N THR A 143 11.95 -53.39 76.67
CA THR A 143 12.62 -54.66 76.33
C THR A 143 14.11 -54.41 76.23
N ASN A 144 14.93 -55.30 76.82
CA ASN A 144 16.38 -55.13 76.90
C ASN A 144 16.80 -53.74 77.45
N ALA A 145 16.10 -53.24 78.48
CA ALA A 145 16.27 -51.91 79.06
C ALA A 145 15.97 -50.69 78.14
N ILE A 146 15.54 -50.91 76.90
CA ILE A 146 15.14 -49.86 75.94
C ILE A 146 13.62 -49.63 76.04
N HIS A 147 13.17 -48.38 76.09
CA HIS A 147 11.75 -48.06 76.08
C HIS A 147 11.15 -48.41 74.72
N ARG A 148 9.98 -49.04 74.74
CA ARG A 148 9.23 -49.39 73.52
C ARG A 148 7.90 -48.67 73.45
N LEU A 149 7.27 -48.51 74.61
CA LEU A 149 6.08 -47.71 74.84
C LEU A 149 6.25 -47.07 76.21
N TRP A 150 5.90 -45.81 76.35
CA TRP A 150 5.78 -45.18 77.66
C TRP A 150 4.72 -44.09 77.64
N ILE A 151 4.13 -43.87 78.81
CA ILE A 151 3.21 -42.77 79.06
C ILE A 151 3.86 -41.92 80.14
N ASP A 152 4.09 -40.64 79.85
CA ASP A 152 4.69 -39.74 80.82
C ASP A 152 3.67 -39.20 81.83
N SER A 153 4.15 -38.41 82.78
CA SER A 153 3.32 -37.85 83.84
C SER A 153 2.34 -36.75 83.39
N LEU A 154 2.48 -36.25 82.15
CA LEU A 154 1.59 -35.27 81.52
C LEU A 154 0.64 -35.91 80.49
N GLY A 155 0.65 -37.24 80.40
CA GLY A 155 -0.19 -38.05 79.52
C GLY A 155 0.25 -38.08 78.06
N SER A 156 1.47 -37.65 77.72
CA SER A 156 2.00 -37.90 76.37
C SER A 156 2.45 -39.35 76.24
N VAL A 157 2.17 -39.94 75.09
CA VAL A 157 2.50 -41.34 74.79
C VAL A 157 3.63 -41.38 73.79
N GLY A 158 4.74 -42.03 74.16
CA GLY A 158 5.90 -42.23 73.31
C GLY A 158 6.02 -43.70 72.87
N VAL A 159 6.16 -43.94 71.57
CA VAL A 159 6.37 -45.27 70.98
C VAL A 159 7.69 -45.27 70.21
N GLY A 160 8.54 -46.27 70.42
CA GLY A 160 9.82 -46.42 69.72
C GLY A 160 11.06 -46.12 70.56
N THR A 161 12.23 -45.99 69.91
CA THR A 161 13.53 -45.95 70.60
C THR A 161 13.85 -44.55 71.12
N ASN A 162 13.36 -44.24 72.31
CA ASN A 162 13.66 -43.02 73.08
C ASN A 162 13.04 -41.70 72.54
N PRO A 163 11.70 -41.62 72.38
CA PRO A 163 11.04 -40.39 71.96
C PRO A 163 11.29 -39.25 72.96
N ILE A 164 11.83 -38.13 72.47
CA ILE A 164 12.08 -36.90 73.24
C ILE A 164 10.97 -35.90 72.92
N PHE A 165 10.14 -35.56 73.91
CA PHE A 165 9.14 -34.50 73.75
C PHE A 165 9.80 -33.12 73.81
N SER A 166 9.54 -32.28 72.81
CA SER A 166 10.03 -30.90 72.75
C SER A 166 9.27 -29.95 73.70
N SER A 167 9.58 -28.66 73.71
CA SER A 167 8.78 -27.65 74.43
C SER A 167 7.37 -27.46 73.84
N SER A 168 7.19 -27.76 72.55
CA SER A 168 5.89 -27.81 71.84
C SER A 168 5.44 -29.26 71.75
N ARG A 169 4.99 -29.81 72.88
CA ARG A 169 4.89 -31.25 73.11
C ARG A 169 3.87 -31.96 72.21
N GLU A 170 4.29 -33.05 71.58
CA GLU A 170 3.40 -33.99 70.92
C GLU A 170 2.66 -34.84 71.98
N LYS A 171 1.36 -35.06 71.78
CA LYS A 171 0.56 -35.94 72.66
C LYS A 171 0.74 -37.42 72.33
N PHE A 172 1.03 -37.74 71.08
CA PHE A 172 1.43 -39.05 70.63
C PHE A 172 2.66 -38.89 69.73
N LEU A 173 3.80 -39.41 70.17
CA LEU A 173 5.06 -39.36 69.44
C LEU A 173 5.48 -40.78 69.09
N VAL A 174 5.64 -41.04 67.79
CA VAL A 174 6.20 -42.29 67.29
C VAL A 174 7.56 -41.98 66.70
N ASP A 175 8.60 -42.48 67.35
CA ASP A 175 9.98 -42.34 66.90
C ASP A 175 10.44 -43.67 66.30
N ALA A 176 10.58 -43.72 64.99
CA ALA A 176 11.06 -44.90 64.28
C ALA A 176 12.54 -45.24 64.63
N GLY A 177 13.29 -44.28 65.17
CA GLY A 177 14.70 -44.42 65.54
C GLY A 177 15.66 -44.40 64.35
N SER A 178 16.96 -44.41 64.67
CA SER A 178 18.05 -44.72 63.73
C SER A 178 18.47 -46.17 63.93
N VAL A 179 18.40 -46.99 62.87
CA VAL A 179 18.80 -48.39 62.95
C VAL A 179 19.98 -48.66 62.01
N ASN A 180 21.16 -48.89 62.58
CA ASN A 180 22.26 -49.58 61.91
C ASN A 180 21.97 -51.10 61.91
N TYR A 181 20.99 -51.56 61.13
CA TYR A 181 20.80 -52.99 60.85
C TYR A 181 21.45 -53.33 59.48
N PRO A 182 22.15 -54.48 59.32
CA PRO A 182 23.02 -54.73 58.16
C PRO A 182 22.27 -55.18 56.89
N THR A 183 21.19 -54.52 56.51
CA THR A 183 20.41 -54.74 55.27
C THR A 183 19.65 -53.46 54.90
N PRO A 184 19.39 -53.18 53.61
CA PRO A 184 19.29 -51.82 53.07
C PRO A 184 18.12 -51.02 53.67
N ALA A 185 18.37 -49.72 53.84
CA ALA A 185 17.47 -48.70 54.39
C ALA A 185 16.02 -48.88 53.91
N GLY A 186 15.19 -49.52 54.74
CA GLY A 186 13.78 -49.75 54.48
C GLY A 186 12.94 -48.57 54.98
N ALA A 187 11.89 -48.21 54.23
CA ALA A 187 10.91 -47.23 54.66
C ALA A 187 10.08 -47.79 55.83
N TYR A 188 9.80 -46.95 56.84
CA TYR A 188 8.94 -47.28 57.97
C TYR A 188 7.59 -46.57 57.82
N ASN A 189 6.48 -47.30 57.97
CA ASN A 189 5.17 -46.68 58.14
C ASN A 189 4.98 -46.32 59.61
N VAL A 190 4.84 -45.04 59.91
CA VAL A 190 4.53 -44.57 61.28
C VAL A 190 3.11 -44.97 61.69
N ILE A 191 2.16 -44.98 60.73
CA ILE A 191 0.78 -45.46 60.90
C ILE A 191 0.42 -46.34 59.69
N SER A 192 -0.13 -47.54 59.92
CA SER A 192 -0.68 -48.41 58.86
C SER A 192 -2.08 -48.88 59.25
N GLY A 193 -3.11 -48.32 58.63
CA GLY A 193 -4.50 -48.74 58.80
C GLY A 193 -4.86 -49.86 57.82
N LYS A 194 -5.42 -50.97 58.33
CA LYS A 194 -5.95 -52.08 57.53
C LYS A 194 -7.31 -52.50 58.09
N GLY A 195 -8.25 -52.86 57.24
CA GLY A 195 -9.58 -53.32 57.66
C GLY A 195 -10.36 -53.99 56.54
N TYR A 196 -11.44 -54.69 56.91
CA TYR A 196 -12.39 -55.33 56.01
C TYR A 196 -13.79 -54.89 56.45
N LEU A 197 -14.31 -53.81 55.86
CA LEU A 197 -15.48 -53.08 56.37
C LEU A 197 -16.35 -52.56 55.21
N ASP A 198 -17.67 -52.55 55.39
CA ASP A 198 -18.65 -51.84 54.54
C ASP A 198 -18.79 -50.36 54.98
N GLY A 199 -17.66 -49.68 55.17
CA GLY A 199 -17.58 -48.31 55.70
C GLY A 199 -16.20 -47.67 55.53
N TYR A 200 -15.95 -46.55 56.20
CA TYR A 200 -14.68 -45.81 56.06
C TYR A 200 -13.64 -46.23 57.10
N ILE A 201 -12.40 -46.44 56.65
CA ILE A 201 -11.21 -46.35 57.50
C ILE A 201 -10.73 -44.91 57.40
N GLN A 202 -10.81 -44.13 58.48
CA GLN A 202 -10.57 -42.68 58.47
C GLN A 202 -9.61 -42.27 59.58
N LEU A 203 -8.71 -41.33 59.25
CA LEU A 203 -7.99 -40.52 60.23
C LEU A 203 -8.77 -39.21 60.42
N ASN A 204 -9.42 -39.04 61.57
CA ASN A 204 -10.15 -37.83 61.90
C ASN A 204 -9.29 -36.91 62.77
N ILE A 205 -8.90 -35.75 62.25
CA ILE A 205 -8.15 -34.72 62.97
C ILE A 205 -9.06 -33.50 63.07
N GLN A 206 -9.43 -33.15 64.30
CA GLN A 206 -10.27 -31.99 64.57
C GLN A 206 -9.69 -31.19 65.73
N ASN A 207 -9.38 -29.93 65.45
CA ASN A 207 -9.15 -28.93 66.47
C ASN A 207 -10.48 -28.25 66.81
N THR A 208 -11.02 -28.54 68.00
CA THR A 208 -12.30 -27.98 68.47
C THR A 208 -12.17 -26.58 69.06
N SER A 209 -10.98 -25.97 69.02
CA SER A 209 -10.77 -24.62 69.52
C SER A 209 -11.44 -23.58 68.60
N PRO A 210 -12.33 -22.72 69.12
CA PRO A 210 -12.98 -21.67 68.33
C PRO A 210 -12.12 -20.40 68.24
N THR A 211 -10.80 -20.50 68.43
CA THR A 211 -9.91 -19.34 68.51
C THR A 211 -9.33 -18.96 67.15
N ALA A 212 -8.86 -17.71 67.04
CA ALA A 212 -8.40 -17.10 65.80
C ALA A 212 -7.14 -17.73 65.18
N ALA A 213 -6.46 -18.63 65.89
CA ALA A 213 -5.25 -19.32 65.45
C ALA A 213 -5.43 -20.85 65.37
N ALA A 214 -6.66 -21.35 65.48
CA ALA A 214 -6.92 -22.78 65.46
C ALA A 214 -6.99 -23.32 64.02
N SER A 215 -6.24 -24.39 63.77
CA SER A 215 -6.20 -25.15 62.53
C SER A 215 -6.13 -26.66 62.83
N SER A 216 -6.54 -27.48 61.86
CA SER A 216 -6.47 -28.94 61.91
C SER A 216 -5.67 -29.43 60.72
N ASP A 217 -4.42 -29.82 60.97
CA ASP A 217 -3.40 -29.89 59.94
C ASP A 217 -2.70 -31.26 59.93
N ILE A 218 -2.25 -31.68 58.75
CA ILE A 218 -1.28 -32.76 58.54
C ILE A 218 -0.06 -32.12 57.90
N VAL A 219 1.00 -31.99 58.69
CA VAL A 219 2.26 -31.36 58.26
C VAL A 219 3.33 -32.42 58.05
N ALA A 220 4.03 -32.36 56.92
CA ALA A 220 5.22 -33.13 56.64
C ALA A 220 6.40 -32.19 56.38
N SER A 221 7.49 -32.33 57.13
CA SER A 221 8.75 -31.61 56.92
C SER A 221 9.85 -32.54 56.38
N ASN A 222 10.87 -31.98 55.75
CA ASN A 222 12.11 -32.71 55.46
C ASN A 222 13.12 -32.59 56.61
N ASP A 223 14.30 -33.20 56.43
CA ASP A 223 15.41 -33.19 57.39
C ASP A 223 15.97 -31.80 57.72
N GLN A 224 15.66 -30.80 56.88
CA GLN A 224 16.01 -29.38 57.05
C GLN A 224 14.75 -28.50 57.22
N GLY A 225 13.63 -29.10 57.58
CA GLY A 225 12.33 -28.45 57.66
C GLY A 225 11.80 -28.32 59.08
N SER A 226 10.92 -27.35 59.26
CA SER A 226 10.14 -27.06 60.47
C SER A 226 8.70 -26.75 60.07
N GLU A 227 7.82 -26.53 61.04
CA GLU A 227 6.46 -26.02 60.84
C GLU A 227 6.43 -24.60 60.23
N THR A 228 7.60 -24.00 59.98
CA THR A 228 7.75 -22.65 59.42
C THR A 228 8.61 -22.60 58.15
N SER A 229 9.29 -23.68 57.76
CA SER A 229 10.15 -23.74 56.57
C SER A 229 10.26 -25.17 56.01
N ASN A 230 10.27 -25.33 54.69
CA ASN A 230 10.42 -26.64 54.01
C ASN A 230 9.40 -27.72 54.46
N TYR A 231 8.12 -27.36 54.51
CA TYR A 231 7.04 -28.27 54.86
C TYR A 231 5.96 -28.36 53.76
N VAL A 232 5.23 -29.46 53.76
CA VAL A 232 3.95 -29.66 53.08
C VAL A 232 2.87 -29.73 54.15
N ASP A 233 1.84 -28.90 54.04
CA ASP A 233 0.74 -28.86 55.00
C ASP A 233 -0.60 -29.04 54.30
N LEU A 234 -1.42 -29.93 54.87
CA LEU A 234 -2.78 -30.22 54.48
C LEU A 234 -3.67 -29.86 55.66
N GLY A 235 -4.37 -28.73 55.56
CA GLY A 235 -5.05 -28.17 56.72
C GLY A 235 -6.40 -27.55 56.41
N ILE A 236 -7.18 -27.37 57.47
CA ILE A 236 -8.39 -26.54 57.48
C ILE A 236 -8.43 -25.67 58.72
N ASN A 237 -8.72 -24.39 58.51
CA ASN A 237 -8.84 -23.41 59.60
C ASN A 237 -10.18 -23.51 60.34
N SER A 238 -10.17 -23.11 61.60
CA SER A 238 -11.39 -22.94 62.40
C SER A 238 -12.34 -21.89 61.79
N SER A 239 -13.60 -21.93 62.20
CA SER A 239 -14.64 -20.99 61.77
C SER A 239 -14.44 -19.55 62.27
N ALA A 240 -13.48 -19.33 63.17
CA ALA A 240 -13.17 -18.04 63.77
C ALA A 240 -11.74 -17.58 63.46
N ASN A 241 -11.02 -18.27 62.56
CA ASN A 241 -9.68 -17.88 62.16
C ASN A 241 -9.70 -16.52 61.46
N THR A 242 -8.87 -15.60 61.95
CA THR A 242 -8.77 -14.21 61.43
C THR A 242 -7.39 -13.90 60.90
N SER A 243 -6.56 -14.93 60.67
CA SER A 243 -5.24 -14.76 60.08
C SER A 243 -5.45 -14.18 58.67
N GLY A 244 -4.85 -13.04 58.34
CA GLY A 244 -5.03 -12.46 57.01
C GLY A 244 -4.51 -13.38 55.89
N GLY A 245 -5.09 -13.28 54.69
CA GLY A 245 -4.65 -14.01 53.49
C GLY A 245 -5.53 -15.20 53.11
N VAL A 246 -5.30 -15.79 51.92
CA VAL A 246 -6.21 -16.79 51.34
C VAL A 246 -6.27 -18.09 52.14
N THR A 247 -5.16 -18.55 52.73
CA THR A 247 -5.11 -19.70 53.67
C THR A 247 -5.37 -19.32 55.12
N GLY A 248 -5.72 -18.07 55.44
CA GLY A 248 -5.96 -17.60 56.81
C GLY A 248 -7.43 -17.32 57.14
N GLY A 249 -8.31 -17.43 56.13
CA GLY A 249 -9.75 -17.26 56.30
C GLY A 249 -10.38 -18.38 57.12
N ALA A 250 -11.49 -18.04 57.78
CA ALA A 250 -12.34 -19.01 58.45
C ALA A 250 -12.81 -20.11 57.49
N ASN A 251 -12.63 -21.37 57.87
CA ASN A 251 -13.00 -22.55 57.08
C ASN A 251 -12.27 -22.70 55.73
N THR A 252 -11.10 -22.09 55.54
CA THR A 252 -10.28 -22.36 54.34
C THR A 252 -9.56 -23.70 54.47
N ALA A 253 -9.73 -24.58 53.47
CA ALA A 253 -8.93 -25.79 53.29
C ALA A 253 -7.81 -25.59 52.24
N TYR A 254 -6.65 -26.20 52.44
CA TYR A 254 -5.48 -26.09 51.55
C TYR A 254 -4.69 -27.39 51.43
N LEU A 255 -4.03 -27.61 50.27
CA LEU A 255 -3.30 -28.83 49.91
C LEU A 255 -2.27 -28.51 48.79
N TYR A 256 -0.97 -28.75 49.04
CA TYR A 256 0.15 -28.45 48.13
C TYR A 256 0.99 -29.71 47.86
N GLY A 257 1.33 -30.01 46.59
CA GLY A 257 2.06 -31.23 46.24
C GLY A 257 2.96 -31.07 45.02
N THR A 258 3.96 -31.96 44.90
CA THR A 258 4.78 -32.14 43.68
C THR A 258 4.73 -33.61 43.27
N GLY A 259 4.36 -33.90 42.02
CA GLY A 259 4.12 -35.27 41.53
C GLY A 259 3.10 -35.33 40.39
N SER A 260 2.59 -36.53 40.08
CA SER A 260 1.58 -36.81 39.04
C SER A 260 0.22 -36.11 39.27
N ASP A 261 -0.78 -36.41 38.42
CA ASP A 261 -2.07 -35.72 38.38
C ASP A 261 -2.69 -35.51 39.76
N PHE A 262 -2.87 -34.23 40.08
CA PHE A 262 -3.29 -33.73 41.37
C PHE A 262 -4.65 -33.05 41.21
N ALA A 263 -5.72 -33.75 41.57
CA ALA A 263 -7.08 -33.25 41.45
C ALA A 263 -7.44 -32.36 42.67
N ILE A 264 -7.86 -31.11 42.42
CA ILE A 264 -8.28 -30.14 43.43
C ILE A 264 -9.65 -29.58 43.05
N GLY A 265 -10.60 -29.54 43.99
CA GLY A 265 -11.93 -28.99 43.76
C GLY A 265 -12.60 -28.52 45.05
N ASN A 266 -13.54 -27.58 44.93
CA ASN A 266 -14.40 -27.13 46.03
C ASN A 266 -15.81 -27.70 45.83
N ALA A 267 -16.27 -28.53 46.76
CA ALA A 267 -17.58 -29.18 46.66
C ALA A 267 -18.77 -28.22 46.93
N ALA A 268 -18.51 -27.04 47.50
CA ALA A 268 -19.55 -26.05 47.74
C ALA A 268 -19.83 -25.26 46.46
N ALA A 269 -21.06 -25.39 45.95
CA ALA A 269 -21.53 -24.64 44.79
C ALA A 269 -21.32 -23.12 44.99
N GLY A 270 -20.76 -22.46 43.99
CA GLY A 270 -20.47 -21.02 44.04
C GLY A 270 -19.14 -20.64 44.71
N ARG A 271 -18.28 -21.59 45.08
CA ARG A 271 -16.90 -21.30 45.54
C ARG A 271 -15.88 -21.50 44.43
N SER A 272 -14.86 -20.64 44.43
CA SER A 272 -13.80 -20.68 43.43
C SER A 272 -12.69 -21.68 43.77
N LEU A 273 -12.03 -22.20 42.74
CA LEU A 273 -10.70 -22.80 42.83
C LEU A 273 -9.66 -21.71 42.52
N LEU A 274 -8.63 -21.57 43.34
CA LEU A 274 -7.63 -20.50 43.25
C LEU A 274 -6.22 -21.07 43.13
N LEU A 275 -5.40 -20.53 42.23
CA LEU A 275 -4.02 -20.91 42.00
C LEU A 275 -3.08 -19.72 42.23
N PHE A 276 -2.04 -19.93 43.06
CA PHE A 276 -1.10 -18.90 43.49
C PHE A 276 0.35 -19.27 43.15
N THR A 277 1.23 -18.28 43.08
CA THR A 277 2.69 -18.47 43.00
C THR A 277 3.39 -17.55 44.01
N GLY A 278 4.41 -18.00 44.74
CA GLY A 278 5.17 -17.10 45.64
C GLY A 278 4.37 -16.58 46.85
N GLY A 279 3.53 -17.43 47.46
CA GLY A 279 2.79 -17.11 48.69
C GLY A 279 1.34 -16.62 48.48
N THR A 280 0.65 -16.38 49.60
CA THR A 280 -0.84 -16.31 49.68
C THR A 280 -1.42 -14.89 49.81
N GLY A 281 -0.66 -13.83 49.48
CA GLY A 281 -1.04 -12.44 49.78
C GLY A 281 -1.28 -11.47 48.62
N ALA A 282 -0.83 -11.76 47.39
CA ALA A 282 -1.00 -10.85 46.23
C ALA A 282 -0.81 -11.52 44.85
N ASN A 283 -0.57 -12.83 44.80
CA ASN A 283 -0.10 -13.53 43.61
C ASN A 283 -1.11 -14.57 43.10
N GLU A 284 -2.41 -14.26 43.14
CA GLU A 284 -3.39 -15.07 42.40
C GLU A 284 -3.01 -15.00 40.92
N ARG A 285 -2.75 -16.16 40.30
CA ARG A 285 -2.40 -16.25 38.88
C ARG A 285 -3.57 -16.72 38.06
N MET A 286 -4.37 -17.62 38.62
CA MET A 286 -5.51 -18.20 37.93
C MET A 286 -6.63 -18.55 38.92
N ARG A 287 -7.88 -18.42 38.47
CA ARG A 287 -9.05 -18.96 39.17
C ARG A 287 -10.01 -19.65 38.21
N ILE A 288 -10.81 -20.54 38.80
CA ILE A 288 -12.09 -20.97 38.24
C ILE A 288 -13.15 -20.49 39.23
N ASP A 289 -14.03 -19.57 38.82
CA ASP A 289 -15.05 -19.03 39.71
C ASP A 289 -16.24 -19.99 39.90
N GLY A 290 -17.17 -19.62 40.78
CA GLY A 290 -18.38 -20.40 41.06
C GLY A 290 -19.34 -20.56 39.88
N ALA A 291 -19.20 -19.77 38.80
CA ALA A 291 -19.96 -19.87 37.55
C ALA A 291 -19.21 -20.68 36.46
N GLY A 292 -18.01 -21.18 36.78
CA GLY A 292 -17.15 -21.93 35.88
C GLY A 292 -16.40 -21.05 34.87
N ASN A 293 -16.20 -19.77 35.16
CA ASN A 293 -15.38 -18.88 34.36
C ASN A 293 -13.92 -18.97 34.81
N VAL A 294 -13.00 -19.00 33.85
CA VAL A 294 -11.56 -19.04 34.09
C VAL A 294 -11.01 -17.62 34.02
N GLY A 295 -10.43 -17.13 35.11
CA GLY A 295 -9.68 -15.87 35.16
C GLY A 295 -8.18 -16.15 35.20
N ILE A 296 -7.38 -15.48 34.36
CA ILE A 296 -5.91 -15.50 34.40
C ILE A 296 -5.43 -14.07 34.60
N GLY A 297 -4.76 -13.80 35.72
CA GLY A 297 -4.35 -12.45 36.13
C GLY A 297 -5.51 -11.51 36.54
N THR A 298 -6.75 -12.00 36.60
CA THR A 298 -7.94 -11.26 37.04
C THR A 298 -8.72 -12.08 38.07
N ASN A 299 -9.28 -11.40 39.08
CA ASN A 299 -10.10 -12.01 40.13
C ASN A 299 -11.61 -11.88 39.87
N ASN A 300 -12.02 -11.23 38.77
CA ASN A 300 -13.42 -11.03 38.41
C ASN A 300 -13.65 -11.32 36.91
N PRO A 301 -13.52 -12.60 36.48
CA PRO A 301 -13.64 -12.95 35.06
C PRO A 301 -15.06 -12.66 34.55
N GLY A 302 -15.16 -11.78 33.54
CA GLY A 302 -16.43 -11.40 32.91
C GLY A 302 -16.88 -12.34 31.78
N GLN A 303 -16.01 -13.26 31.36
CA GLN A 303 -16.23 -14.22 30.27
C GLN A 303 -15.74 -15.60 30.68
N LYS A 304 -16.09 -16.63 29.90
CA LYS A 304 -15.69 -18.02 30.17
C LYS A 304 -14.17 -18.20 30.30
N LEU A 305 -13.41 -17.42 29.55
CA LEU A 305 -11.98 -17.22 29.73
C LEU A 305 -11.71 -15.72 29.69
N ASP A 306 -11.16 -15.16 30.76
CA ASP A 306 -10.79 -13.75 30.88
C ASP A 306 -9.32 -13.66 31.29
N VAL A 307 -8.52 -12.97 30.48
CA VAL A 307 -7.06 -12.87 30.66
C VAL A 307 -6.68 -11.41 30.78
N ALA A 308 -6.24 -10.98 31.96
CA ALA A 308 -5.67 -9.66 32.17
C ALA A 308 -4.20 -9.65 31.70
N GLY A 309 -4.00 -9.61 30.38
CA GLY A 309 -2.68 -9.60 29.76
C GLY A 309 -2.70 -10.09 28.31
N SER A 310 -1.53 -10.27 27.73
CA SER A 310 -1.38 -10.80 26.37
C SER A 310 -1.51 -12.33 26.34
N ILE A 311 -2.20 -12.86 25.32
CA ILE A 311 -2.31 -14.29 25.06
C ILE A 311 -1.37 -14.68 23.92
N ASN A 312 -0.48 -15.65 24.14
CA ASN A 312 0.32 -16.28 23.08
C ASN A 312 -0.20 -17.70 22.82
N ALA A 313 -0.90 -17.90 21.70
CA ALA A 313 -1.42 -19.20 21.29
C ALA A 313 -0.52 -19.81 20.20
N ALA A 314 0.11 -20.96 20.47
CA ALA A 314 1.09 -21.57 19.56
C ALA A 314 0.49 -22.12 18.24
N ASN A 315 -0.81 -22.42 18.22
CA ASN A 315 -1.52 -22.96 17.06
C ASN A 315 -2.62 -21.99 16.61
N SER A 316 -3.88 -22.30 16.88
CA SER A 316 -5.03 -21.52 16.42
C SER A 316 -6.02 -21.27 17.54
N ILE A 317 -6.73 -20.13 17.45
CA ILE A 317 -7.92 -19.83 18.24
C ILE A 317 -9.11 -19.99 17.31
N TYR A 318 -9.96 -20.98 17.58
CA TYR A 318 -11.20 -21.17 16.82
C TYR A 318 -12.26 -20.20 17.34
N ILE A 319 -12.68 -19.28 16.46
CA ILE A 319 -13.84 -18.42 16.67
C ILE A 319 -15.01 -19.04 15.91
N ASP A 320 -16.17 -19.20 16.57
CA ASP A 320 -17.35 -19.88 16.02
C ASP A 320 -17.09 -21.35 15.61
N ALA A 321 -16.51 -22.14 16.52
CA ALA A 321 -16.31 -23.58 16.29
C ALA A 321 -17.62 -24.35 16.01
N ALA A 322 -18.77 -23.81 16.44
CA ALA A 322 -20.10 -24.36 16.20
C ALA A 322 -20.66 -24.03 14.81
N LEU A 323 -19.94 -23.29 13.96
CA LEU A 323 -20.32 -22.93 12.60
C LEU A 323 -21.69 -22.23 12.50
N SER A 324 -22.02 -21.40 13.49
CA SER A 324 -23.37 -20.85 13.69
C SER A 324 -23.52 -19.40 13.25
N ASN A 325 -22.44 -18.71 12.86
CA ASN A 325 -22.49 -17.31 12.46
C ASN A 325 -23.30 -17.07 11.18
N THR A 326 -24.27 -16.15 11.23
CA THR A 326 -25.18 -15.77 10.13
C THR A 326 -24.73 -14.57 9.30
N GLY A 327 -23.53 -14.04 9.55
CA GLY A 327 -22.99 -12.79 8.98
C GLY A 327 -23.04 -11.61 9.95
N THR A 328 -22.77 -11.85 11.24
CA THR A 328 -22.82 -10.85 12.32
C THR A 328 -21.61 -10.98 13.24
N LEU A 329 -21.33 -9.98 14.10
CA LEU A 329 -20.22 -10.05 15.06
C LEU A 329 -20.39 -11.09 16.18
N ASN A 330 -21.60 -11.59 16.42
CA ASN A 330 -21.85 -12.67 17.38
C ASN A 330 -22.26 -13.95 16.64
N PRO A 331 -21.45 -15.03 16.66
CA PRO A 331 -20.12 -15.18 17.28
C PRO A 331 -18.96 -14.60 16.42
N GLY A 332 -17.98 -13.93 17.01
CA GLY A 332 -16.90 -13.27 16.25
C GLY A 332 -15.75 -12.78 17.15
N LEU A 333 -14.72 -12.21 16.53
CA LEU A 333 -13.63 -11.55 17.25
C LEU A 333 -14.00 -10.09 17.49
N TYR A 334 -14.18 -9.70 18.75
CA TYR A 334 -14.49 -8.32 19.13
C TYR A 334 -13.22 -7.51 19.38
N PHE A 335 -13.22 -6.27 18.94
CA PHE A 335 -12.26 -5.26 19.39
C PHE A 335 -13.00 -4.27 20.27
N GLY A 336 -12.73 -4.29 21.58
CA GLY A 336 -13.52 -3.55 22.57
C GLY A 336 -14.63 -4.39 23.21
N GLY A 337 -15.69 -3.74 23.68
CA GLY A 337 -16.82 -4.42 24.33
C GLY A 337 -17.85 -4.92 23.31
N ALA A 338 -18.70 -5.87 23.70
CA ALA A 338 -19.74 -6.42 22.81
C ALA A 338 -20.70 -5.36 22.23
N SER A 339 -20.81 -4.20 22.88
CA SER A 339 -21.68 -3.09 22.48
C SER A 339 -21.03 -2.06 21.55
N SER A 340 -19.71 -2.08 21.35
CA SER A 340 -19.02 -1.05 20.55
C SER A 340 -19.09 -1.33 19.03
N GLY A 341 -19.25 -2.60 18.65
CA GLY A 341 -19.60 -3.00 17.28
C GLY A 341 -18.41 -3.06 16.31
N GLU A 342 -17.19 -3.15 16.82
CA GLU A 342 -15.98 -3.37 16.04
C GLU A 342 -15.51 -4.82 16.16
N GLY A 343 -15.04 -5.39 15.06
CA GLY A 343 -14.55 -6.76 15.06
C GLY A 343 -14.41 -7.40 13.70
N ILE A 344 -14.13 -8.69 13.72
CA ILE A 344 -14.01 -9.55 12.55
C ILE A 344 -14.97 -10.73 12.71
N SER A 345 -15.75 -11.01 11.69
CA SER A 345 -16.64 -12.17 11.66
C SER A 345 -16.56 -12.91 10.34
N SER A 346 -17.08 -14.13 10.32
CA SER A 346 -17.16 -14.96 9.13
C SER A 346 -18.49 -15.68 9.11
N LYS A 347 -19.27 -15.48 8.05
CA LYS A 347 -20.56 -16.15 7.88
C LYS A 347 -20.36 -17.63 7.57
N ARG A 348 -21.04 -18.50 8.31
CA ARG A 348 -20.99 -19.97 8.16
C ARG A 348 -22.27 -20.56 7.57
N THR A 349 -23.40 -19.87 7.71
CA THR A 349 -24.68 -20.30 7.12
C THR A 349 -24.72 -20.08 5.60
N SER A 350 -25.50 -20.91 4.88
CA SER A 350 -25.70 -20.80 3.44
C SER A 350 -26.19 -19.40 3.01
N GLY A 351 -25.75 -18.95 1.84
CA GLY A 351 -26.13 -17.68 1.23
C GLY A 351 -24.95 -16.84 0.78
N THR A 352 -25.19 -15.56 0.55
CA THR A 352 -24.15 -14.60 0.15
C THR A 352 -23.02 -14.56 1.18
N ASN A 353 -21.77 -14.57 0.70
CA ASN A 353 -20.54 -14.48 1.50
C ASN A 353 -20.28 -15.63 2.50
N GLN A 354 -20.88 -16.81 2.32
CA GLN A 354 -20.54 -17.98 3.14
C GLN A 354 -19.04 -18.31 3.00
N TYR A 355 -18.35 -18.47 4.13
CA TYR A 355 -16.88 -18.63 4.24
C TYR A 355 -16.05 -17.39 3.93
N GLY A 356 -16.67 -16.23 3.74
CA GLY A 356 -15.98 -14.95 3.65
C GLY A 356 -15.53 -14.42 5.02
N ILE A 357 -14.79 -13.31 5.00
CA ILE A 357 -14.34 -12.57 6.17
C ILE A 357 -14.85 -11.13 6.06
N ASP A 358 -15.49 -10.65 7.11
CA ASP A 358 -16.09 -9.33 7.18
C ASP A 358 -15.46 -8.52 8.33
N PHE A 359 -15.16 -7.25 8.05
CA PHE A 359 -14.61 -6.30 9.01
C PHE A 359 -15.66 -5.25 9.36
N TYR A 360 -15.92 -5.10 10.67
CA TYR A 360 -16.98 -4.22 11.18
C TYR A 360 -16.41 -3.03 11.93
N THR A 361 -17.07 -1.88 11.75
CA THR A 361 -16.99 -0.75 12.69
C THR A 361 -18.39 -0.19 12.92
N ALA A 362 -18.69 0.18 14.17
CA ALA A 362 -20.02 0.64 14.59
C ALA A 362 -21.15 -0.29 14.10
N SER A 363 -20.94 -1.61 14.22
CA SER A 363 -21.88 -2.67 13.82
C SER A 363 -22.22 -2.73 12.32
N ASN A 364 -21.46 -2.04 11.48
CA ASN A 364 -21.63 -2.05 10.02
C ASN A 364 -20.45 -2.74 9.34
N ASN A 365 -20.72 -3.62 8.37
CA ASN A 365 -19.69 -4.19 7.51
C ASN A 365 -19.09 -3.07 6.65
N ARG A 366 -17.78 -2.83 6.80
CA ARG A 366 -17.04 -1.80 6.05
C ARG A 366 -16.20 -2.39 4.94
N MET A 367 -15.71 -3.60 5.14
CA MET A 367 -14.86 -4.32 4.21
C MET A 367 -15.19 -5.80 4.26
N THR A 368 -15.33 -6.40 3.09
CA THR A 368 -15.63 -7.82 2.91
C THR A 368 -14.53 -8.44 2.06
N ILE A 369 -14.03 -9.61 2.46
CA ILE A 369 -13.29 -10.51 1.57
C ILE A 369 -14.19 -11.71 1.34
N ASN A 370 -14.72 -11.85 0.13
CA ASN A 370 -15.64 -12.94 -0.15
C ASN A 370 -14.93 -14.29 -0.36
N ASN A 371 -15.70 -15.37 -0.39
CA ASN A 371 -15.16 -16.71 -0.59
C ASN A 371 -14.52 -16.95 -1.98
N GLY A 372 -14.76 -16.06 -2.95
CA GLY A 372 -14.05 -16.01 -4.23
C GLY A 372 -12.73 -15.20 -4.20
N GLY A 373 -12.38 -14.64 -3.05
CA GLY A 373 -11.17 -13.84 -2.84
C GLY A 373 -11.26 -12.41 -3.37
N ASN A 374 -12.48 -11.89 -3.61
CA ASN A 374 -12.69 -10.50 -3.99
C ASN A 374 -12.82 -9.61 -2.74
N VAL A 375 -12.22 -8.42 -2.80
CA VAL A 375 -12.24 -7.44 -1.73
C VAL A 375 -13.27 -6.35 -2.03
N GLY A 376 -14.30 -6.22 -1.19
CA GLY A 376 -15.27 -5.13 -1.21
C GLY A 376 -14.96 -4.10 -0.13
N ILE A 377 -14.97 -2.81 -0.47
CA ILE A 377 -14.94 -1.70 0.50
C ILE A 377 -16.22 -0.88 0.32
N GLY A 378 -17.04 -0.81 1.37
CA GLY A 378 -18.38 -0.23 1.32
C GLY A 378 -19.43 -1.10 0.61
N THR A 379 -19.10 -2.34 0.24
CA THR A 379 -20.00 -3.33 -0.35
C THR A 379 -19.69 -4.73 0.18
N ASN A 380 -20.73 -5.54 0.37
CA ASN A 380 -20.61 -6.93 0.87
C ASN A 380 -20.74 -7.97 -0.26
N THR A 381 -20.91 -7.51 -1.50
CA THR A 381 -21.08 -8.35 -2.69
C THR A 381 -20.14 -7.87 -3.81
N PRO A 382 -18.82 -7.88 -3.61
CA PRO A 382 -17.88 -7.38 -4.61
C PRO A 382 -17.92 -8.21 -5.89
N THR A 383 -18.15 -7.57 -7.04
CA THR A 383 -18.21 -8.24 -8.35
C THR A 383 -16.85 -8.33 -9.03
N GLU A 384 -15.87 -7.55 -8.57
CA GLU A 384 -14.50 -7.50 -9.09
C GLU A 384 -13.47 -7.81 -7.99
N LYS A 385 -12.20 -8.03 -8.37
CA LYS A 385 -11.13 -8.35 -7.40
C LYS A 385 -10.98 -7.30 -6.30
N LEU A 386 -11.16 -6.03 -6.66
CA LEU A 386 -11.31 -4.92 -5.74
C LEU A 386 -12.51 -4.10 -6.20
N ASP A 387 -13.54 -4.04 -5.37
CA ASP A 387 -14.77 -3.29 -5.62
C ASP A 387 -14.98 -2.26 -4.51
N ILE A 388 -15.00 -0.98 -4.86
CA ILE A 388 -15.11 0.14 -3.92
C ILE A 388 -16.38 0.91 -4.22
N THR A 389 -17.34 0.85 -3.30
CA THR A 389 -18.50 1.75 -3.34
C THR A 389 -18.13 3.08 -2.71
N GLY A 390 -17.70 4.04 -3.53
CA GLY A 390 -17.30 5.37 -3.10
C GLY A 390 -16.09 5.91 -3.87
N ASN A 391 -15.41 6.89 -3.28
CA ASN A 391 -14.24 7.53 -3.88
C ASN A 391 -12.93 6.79 -3.53
N LEU A 392 -12.03 6.64 -4.50
CA LEU A 392 -10.66 6.15 -4.28
C LEU A 392 -9.66 7.32 -4.39
N LYS A 393 -8.87 7.55 -3.34
CA LYS A 393 -7.81 8.56 -3.31
C LYS A 393 -6.45 7.88 -3.36
N PHE A 394 -5.57 8.36 -4.25
CA PHE A 394 -4.16 7.96 -4.29
C PHE A 394 -3.30 9.10 -3.70
N SER A 395 -2.38 8.78 -2.79
CA SER A 395 -1.34 9.70 -2.30
C SER A 395 -0.06 9.66 -3.14
N GLY A 396 0.04 8.66 -4.02
CA GLY A 396 1.07 8.52 -5.05
C GLY A 396 0.44 8.31 -6.43
N ALA A 397 1.24 7.89 -7.41
CA ALA A 397 0.73 7.58 -8.74
C ALA A 397 -0.15 6.31 -8.73
N LEU A 398 -1.21 6.31 -9.55
CA LEU A 398 -1.89 5.08 -9.96
C LEU A 398 -0.93 4.30 -10.89
N MET A 399 -0.65 3.02 -10.62
CA MET A 399 0.40 2.26 -11.33
C MET A 399 -0.12 1.01 -12.05
N PRO A 400 -0.99 1.13 -13.06
CA PRO A 400 -1.40 -0.02 -13.85
C PRO A 400 -0.19 -0.63 -14.55
N ASN A 401 -0.10 -1.97 -14.54
CA ASN A 401 1.05 -2.73 -15.02
C ASN A 401 2.40 -2.23 -14.45
N ASN A 402 2.40 -1.81 -13.18
CA ASN A 402 3.60 -1.34 -12.47
C ASN A 402 4.27 -0.08 -13.10
N SER A 403 3.49 0.75 -13.82
CA SER A 403 3.97 2.00 -14.43
C SER A 403 3.20 3.21 -13.91
N ALA A 404 3.91 4.19 -13.33
CA ALA A 404 3.34 5.44 -12.82
C ALA A 404 2.92 6.42 -13.94
N GLY A 405 3.25 6.12 -15.19
CA GLY A 405 3.03 7.03 -16.32
C GLY A 405 3.99 8.22 -16.31
N THR A 406 3.72 9.16 -17.21
CA THR A 406 4.44 10.43 -17.31
C THR A 406 3.47 11.57 -16.99
N ALA A 407 3.97 12.64 -16.35
CA ALA A 407 3.14 13.80 -16.03
C ALA A 407 2.43 14.34 -17.29
N GLY A 408 1.12 14.58 -17.20
CA GLY A 408 0.30 15.03 -18.32
C GLY A 408 -0.27 13.91 -19.21
N TYR A 409 0.07 12.65 -18.97
CA TYR A 409 -0.53 11.52 -19.69
C TYR A 409 -1.87 11.15 -19.06
N PHE A 410 -2.76 10.55 -19.85
CA PHE A 410 -4.02 9.98 -19.37
C PHE A 410 -4.03 8.45 -19.53
N LEU A 411 -4.89 7.75 -18.79
CA LEU A 411 -5.08 6.31 -18.93
C LEU A 411 -6.06 6.01 -20.06
N GLN A 412 -5.61 5.19 -21.01
CA GLN A 412 -6.46 4.62 -22.04
C GLN A 412 -6.72 3.15 -21.74
N SER A 413 -7.99 2.73 -21.83
CA SER A 413 -8.36 1.32 -21.75
C SER A 413 -7.68 0.53 -22.87
N ALA A 414 -7.07 -0.60 -22.52
CA ALA A 414 -6.47 -1.53 -23.49
C ALA A 414 -7.41 -2.70 -23.87
N GLY A 415 -8.62 -2.73 -23.32
CA GLY A 415 -9.57 -3.84 -23.48
C GLY A 415 -9.71 -4.73 -22.25
N ALA A 416 -10.64 -5.68 -22.30
CA ALA A 416 -10.93 -6.58 -21.18
C ALA A 416 -9.73 -7.50 -20.86
N GLY A 417 -9.40 -7.64 -19.57
CA GLY A 417 -8.30 -8.49 -19.10
C GLY A 417 -6.89 -7.92 -19.28
N THR A 418 -6.74 -6.72 -19.86
CA THR A 418 -5.46 -6.05 -20.04
C THR A 418 -5.37 -4.78 -19.18
N PRO A 419 -4.24 -4.49 -18.51
CA PRO A 419 -4.08 -3.24 -17.78
C PRO A 419 -4.19 -2.02 -18.72
N PRO A 420 -4.80 -0.91 -18.28
CA PRO A 420 -4.82 0.33 -19.06
C PRO A 420 -3.40 0.88 -19.23
N VAL A 421 -3.17 1.60 -20.33
CA VAL A 421 -1.86 2.16 -20.70
C VAL A 421 -1.86 3.68 -20.59
N TRP A 422 -0.72 4.25 -20.20
CA TRP A 422 -0.49 5.68 -20.19
C TRP A 422 -0.20 6.19 -21.60
N VAL A 423 -0.95 7.20 -22.07
CA VAL A 423 -0.79 7.77 -23.40
C VAL A 423 -0.54 9.28 -23.36
N SER A 424 0.35 9.75 -24.26
CA SER A 424 0.72 11.16 -24.41
C SER A 424 -0.39 11.96 -25.12
N PRO A 425 -0.64 13.22 -24.73
CA PRO A 425 -1.55 14.12 -25.46
C PRO A 425 -1.10 14.50 -26.89
N ALA A 426 0.14 14.22 -27.28
CA ALA A 426 0.80 14.78 -28.46
C ALA A 426 0.40 14.20 -29.84
N SER A 427 -0.77 13.56 -29.97
CA SER A 427 -1.25 13.02 -31.25
C SER A 427 -1.99 14.05 -32.14
N SER A 428 -1.83 15.36 -31.93
CA SER A 428 -2.46 16.40 -32.77
C SER A 428 -1.43 17.17 -33.62
N SER A 429 -1.23 16.73 -34.85
CA SER A 429 -0.42 17.36 -35.91
C SER A 429 -1.05 18.65 -36.47
N ALA A 430 -1.34 19.65 -35.62
CA ALA A 430 -1.91 20.92 -36.09
C ALA A 430 -0.82 21.86 -36.65
N TRP A 431 -1.08 22.52 -37.78
CA TRP A 431 -0.22 23.58 -38.31
C TRP A 431 -0.33 24.83 -37.42
N SER A 432 0.78 25.29 -36.82
CA SER A 432 0.77 26.43 -35.89
C SER A 432 0.36 27.74 -36.57
N THR A 433 -0.53 28.51 -35.93
CA THR A 433 -0.94 29.86 -36.38
C THR A 433 0.15 30.92 -36.16
N THR A 434 1.18 30.61 -35.38
CA THR A 434 2.37 31.47 -35.17
C THR A 434 3.59 30.96 -35.95
N GLY A 435 3.43 29.93 -36.76
CA GLY A 435 4.48 29.34 -37.59
C GLY A 435 5.12 28.09 -36.98
N ASN A 436 5.73 27.28 -37.84
CA ASN A 436 6.42 26.04 -37.48
C ASN A 436 7.92 26.18 -37.77
N THR A 437 8.79 25.74 -36.85
CA THR A 437 10.24 25.69 -37.08
C THR A 437 10.65 24.33 -37.66
N GLY A 438 11.68 24.29 -38.52
CA GLY A 438 12.29 23.03 -38.98
C GLY A 438 11.49 22.22 -40.01
N THR A 439 10.57 22.83 -40.76
CA THR A 439 9.77 22.13 -41.78
C THR A 439 10.64 21.56 -42.91
N ASN A 440 10.35 20.33 -43.33
CA ASN A 440 10.86 19.73 -44.56
C ASN A 440 9.84 19.92 -45.69
N TYR A 441 10.21 20.67 -46.73
CA TYR A 441 9.32 21.03 -47.84
C TYR A 441 8.75 19.84 -48.63
N LYS A 442 9.30 18.62 -48.51
CA LYS A 442 8.79 17.41 -49.17
C LYS A 442 7.74 16.66 -48.36
N THR A 443 7.78 16.77 -47.03
CA THR A 443 6.96 15.93 -46.12
C THR A 443 6.09 16.76 -45.17
N ASN A 444 6.33 18.07 -45.06
CA ASN A 444 5.51 19.00 -44.29
C ASN A 444 4.88 20.00 -45.24
N PHE A 445 3.56 20.02 -45.29
CA PHE A 445 2.80 20.92 -46.15
C PHE A 445 1.53 21.39 -45.43
N LEU A 446 1.09 22.60 -45.77
CA LEU A 446 -0.26 23.08 -45.50
C LEU A 446 -1.11 22.74 -46.72
N GLY A 447 -1.99 21.74 -46.58
CA GLY A 447 -2.80 21.26 -47.69
C GLY A 447 -3.42 19.90 -47.40
N ASN A 448 -3.95 19.27 -48.44
CA ASN A 448 -4.51 17.94 -48.44
C ASN A 448 -3.69 17.02 -49.37
N ILE A 449 -3.91 15.71 -49.22
CA ILE A 449 -3.23 14.67 -50.02
C ILE A 449 -4.16 14.02 -51.05
N ASP A 450 -5.40 14.49 -51.12
CA ASP A 450 -6.43 14.03 -52.04
C ASP A 450 -6.63 15.05 -53.18
N ASN A 451 -7.49 14.70 -54.14
CA ASN A 451 -7.77 15.54 -55.31
C ASN A 451 -8.80 16.65 -55.03
N ALA A 452 -8.86 17.16 -53.79
CA ALA A 452 -9.78 18.23 -53.40
C ALA A 452 -9.06 19.60 -53.39
N PRO A 453 -9.78 20.71 -53.58
CA PRO A 453 -9.19 22.04 -53.56
C PRO A 453 -8.83 22.52 -52.14
N LEU A 454 -7.73 23.27 -52.01
CA LEU A 454 -7.39 24.02 -50.81
C LEU A 454 -8.01 25.42 -50.86
N ARG A 455 -8.80 25.76 -49.85
CA ARG A 455 -9.60 27.00 -49.82
C ARG A 455 -9.19 27.93 -48.68
N PHE A 456 -9.01 29.21 -49.00
CA PHE A 456 -8.72 30.27 -48.05
C PHE A 456 -9.96 31.11 -47.82
N ARG A 457 -10.46 31.14 -46.58
CA ARG A 457 -11.69 31.84 -46.20
C ARG A 457 -11.44 32.94 -45.17
N THR A 458 -12.18 34.05 -45.29
CA THR A 458 -12.33 35.06 -44.24
C THR A 458 -13.82 35.29 -43.95
N ASN A 459 -14.21 35.33 -42.68
CA ASN A 459 -15.63 35.40 -42.28
C ASN A 459 -16.50 34.33 -42.98
N ASN A 460 -16.00 33.09 -43.03
CA ASN A 460 -16.63 31.96 -43.73
C ASN A 460 -16.89 32.15 -45.24
N THR A 461 -16.34 33.19 -45.85
CA THR A 461 -16.42 33.47 -47.30
C THR A 461 -15.11 33.11 -47.95
N GLU A 462 -15.14 32.38 -49.06
CA GLU A 462 -13.95 32.07 -49.84
C GLU A 462 -13.35 33.33 -50.48
N ARG A 463 -12.03 33.46 -50.41
CA ARG A 463 -11.27 34.59 -50.96
C ARG A 463 -10.21 34.14 -51.96
N ALA A 464 -9.68 32.94 -51.77
CA ALA A 464 -8.77 32.32 -52.70
C ALA A 464 -8.89 30.79 -52.67
N ILE A 465 -8.54 30.17 -53.80
CA ILE A 465 -8.60 28.72 -54.00
C ILE A 465 -7.38 28.25 -54.79
N LEU A 466 -6.79 27.13 -54.36
CA LEU A 466 -5.88 26.32 -55.18
C LEU A 466 -6.62 25.02 -55.53
N ASP A 467 -6.97 24.86 -56.80
CA ASP A 467 -7.70 23.69 -57.26
C ASP A 467 -6.80 22.45 -57.46
N SER A 468 -7.41 21.31 -57.78
CA SER A 468 -6.69 20.05 -58.00
C SER A 468 -5.81 20.03 -59.26
N LEU A 469 -5.98 20.97 -60.19
CA LEU A 469 -5.20 21.11 -61.42
C LEU A 469 -4.05 22.13 -61.27
N GLY A 470 -3.91 22.71 -60.08
CA GLY A 470 -2.91 23.71 -59.75
C GLY A 470 -3.25 25.12 -60.26
N ASN A 471 -4.52 25.40 -60.55
CA ASN A 471 -5.00 26.74 -60.89
C ASN A 471 -5.24 27.52 -59.59
N PHE A 472 -4.75 28.76 -59.52
CA PHE A 472 -4.90 29.62 -58.36
C PHE A 472 -5.85 30.78 -58.66
N GLY A 473 -6.94 30.85 -57.91
CA GLY A 473 -7.98 31.87 -58.05
C GLY A 473 -7.99 32.80 -56.85
N ILE A 474 -8.07 34.10 -57.10
CA ILE A 474 -8.31 35.13 -56.09
C ILE A 474 -9.58 35.87 -56.49
N GLY A 475 -10.59 35.85 -55.62
CA GLY A 475 -11.88 36.53 -55.85
C GLY A 475 -12.89 35.77 -56.72
N SER A 476 -12.48 34.72 -57.45
CA SER A 476 -13.37 33.84 -58.23
C SER A 476 -12.87 32.38 -58.23
N GLU A 477 -13.78 31.43 -58.42
CA GLU A 477 -13.51 29.98 -58.60
C GLU A 477 -13.89 29.47 -60.01
N ASP A 478 -14.42 30.35 -60.87
CA ASP A 478 -14.91 30.03 -62.21
C ASP A 478 -13.77 30.07 -63.26
N PHE A 479 -12.86 29.11 -63.22
CA PHE A 479 -11.84 28.95 -64.27
C PHE A 479 -12.46 28.49 -65.59
N ASP A 480 -11.91 28.91 -66.74
CA ASP A 480 -12.36 28.41 -68.04
C ASP A 480 -12.16 26.88 -68.12
N PRO A 481 -13.22 26.09 -68.42
CA PRO A 481 -13.13 24.63 -68.40
C PRO A 481 -12.33 24.03 -69.57
N THR A 482 -12.09 24.80 -70.63
CA THR A 482 -11.38 24.39 -71.84
C THR A 482 -9.94 24.90 -71.84
N ASN A 483 -9.72 26.13 -71.39
CA ASN A 483 -8.41 26.80 -71.35
C ASN A 483 -8.20 27.51 -70.00
N PRO A 484 -8.09 26.76 -68.88
CA PRO A 484 -8.11 27.34 -67.55
C PRO A 484 -6.93 28.28 -67.30
N GLU A 485 -7.23 29.42 -66.69
CA GLU A 485 -6.25 30.38 -66.22
C GLU A 485 -5.46 29.76 -65.06
N LYS A 486 -4.13 29.72 -65.18
CA LYS A 486 -3.27 29.24 -64.08
C LYS A 486 -3.26 30.18 -62.88
N LEU A 487 -3.44 31.48 -63.14
CA LEU A 487 -3.66 32.50 -62.14
C LEU A 487 -4.82 33.38 -62.59
N MET A 488 -5.94 33.33 -61.87
CA MET A 488 -7.08 34.21 -62.07
C MET A 488 -7.19 35.18 -60.90
N ILE A 489 -7.33 36.47 -61.20
CA ILE A 489 -7.61 37.50 -60.20
C ILE A 489 -8.84 38.26 -60.66
N ASP A 490 -9.96 38.04 -59.98
CA ASP A 490 -11.19 38.78 -60.19
C ASP A 490 -11.37 39.79 -59.04
N ALA A 491 -11.35 41.08 -59.39
CA ALA A 491 -11.60 42.14 -58.41
C ALA A 491 -13.09 42.29 -58.05
N GLY A 492 -13.99 41.69 -58.82
CA GLY A 492 -15.42 41.91 -58.75
C GLY A 492 -15.80 43.39 -58.93
N THR A 493 -16.95 43.78 -58.38
CA THR A 493 -17.33 45.19 -58.30
C THR A 493 -16.54 45.87 -57.18
N THR A 494 -15.61 46.76 -57.54
CA THR A 494 -14.75 47.47 -56.59
C THR A 494 -14.61 48.94 -56.93
N ASN A 495 -14.33 49.76 -55.91
CA ASN A 495 -13.91 51.16 -56.09
C ASN A 495 -12.37 51.27 -56.18
N SER A 496 -11.64 50.15 -56.11
CA SER A 496 -10.19 50.13 -56.32
C SER A 496 -9.86 50.48 -57.76
N THR A 497 -8.83 51.29 -57.96
CA THR A 497 -8.30 51.60 -59.29
C THR A 497 -7.29 50.57 -59.78
N ASN A 498 -6.81 49.67 -58.91
CA ASN A 498 -5.74 48.72 -59.21
C ASN A 498 -6.21 47.28 -58.96
N LEU A 499 -6.00 46.41 -59.95
CA LEU A 499 -6.13 44.95 -59.80
C LEU A 499 -4.82 44.33 -59.26
N ILE A 500 -3.67 44.77 -59.79
CA ILE A 500 -2.33 44.31 -59.38
C ILE A 500 -1.47 45.54 -59.08
N GLY A 501 -0.86 45.58 -57.90
CA GLY A 501 0.19 46.55 -57.54
C GLY A 501 1.56 45.88 -57.47
N ALA A 502 2.49 46.27 -58.34
CA ALA A 502 3.85 45.75 -58.37
C ALA A 502 4.87 46.86 -58.04
N SER A 503 5.60 46.73 -56.92
CA SER A 503 6.62 47.69 -56.47
C SER A 503 7.81 46.98 -55.83
N GLY A 504 9.03 47.50 -56.00
CA GLY A 504 10.23 46.94 -55.39
C GLY A 504 11.38 47.95 -55.30
N THR A 505 12.33 47.69 -54.40
CA THR A 505 13.55 48.50 -54.22
C THR A 505 14.77 47.65 -54.54
N ILE A 506 15.21 47.68 -55.80
CA ILE A 506 16.33 46.88 -56.31
C ILE A 506 17.28 47.73 -57.16
N ASN A 507 18.57 47.42 -57.13
CA ASN A 507 19.59 48.04 -57.98
C ASN A 507 19.82 47.20 -59.25
N SER A 508 18.77 47.04 -60.06
CA SER A 508 18.72 46.33 -61.35
C SER A 508 17.32 46.51 -61.98
N PHE A 509 16.81 45.54 -62.76
CA PHE A 509 15.51 45.63 -63.43
C PHE A 509 14.36 45.07 -62.60
N LEU A 510 13.33 45.89 -62.37
CA LEU A 510 12.00 45.43 -61.97
C LEU A 510 11.19 45.19 -63.25
N GLN A 511 10.91 43.94 -63.59
CA GLN A 511 10.34 43.58 -64.89
C GLN A 511 9.22 42.54 -64.79
N PHE A 512 8.22 42.68 -65.66
CA PHE A 512 7.35 41.56 -66.04
C PHE A 512 8.05 40.77 -67.14
N ASN A 513 8.67 39.64 -66.78
CA ASN A 513 9.32 38.76 -67.75
C ASN A 513 8.34 37.67 -68.18
N ILE A 514 7.65 37.89 -69.30
CA ILE A 514 6.72 36.93 -69.90
C ILE A 514 7.45 36.29 -71.08
N GLN A 515 7.49 34.95 -71.12
CA GLN A 515 8.09 34.20 -72.22
C GLN A 515 7.24 32.97 -72.50
N ASN A 516 6.75 32.87 -73.73
CA ASN A 516 6.26 31.61 -74.27
C ASN A 516 7.45 30.76 -74.73
N LEU A 517 7.70 29.63 -74.06
CA LEU A 517 8.79 28.70 -74.39
C LEU A 517 8.47 27.79 -75.59
N SER A 518 7.24 27.81 -76.09
CA SER A 518 6.84 27.04 -77.26
C SER A 518 7.47 27.60 -78.54
N ASN A 519 7.99 26.70 -79.38
CA ASN A 519 8.45 27.01 -80.75
C ASN A 519 7.38 26.73 -81.82
N GLY A 520 6.12 26.51 -81.41
CA GLY A 520 5.03 26.12 -82.29
C GLY A 520 4.61 27.22 -83.27
N ALA A 521 3.92 26.81 -84.33
CA ALA A 521 3.50 27.67 -85.44
C ALA A 521 2.60 28.87 -85.04
N ALA A 522 1.95 28.80 -83.88
CA ALA A 522 1.08 29.84 -83.34
C ALA A 522 1.58 30.44 -82.01
N ALA A 523 2.82 30.15 -81.61
CA ALA A 523 3.33 30.60 -80.31
C ALA A 523 3.67 32.10 -80.34
N SER A 524 2.94 32.89 -79.56
CA SER A 524 3.18 34.32 -79.30
C SER A 524 3.29 34.58 -77.80
N THR A 525 3.82 35.75 -77.42
CA THR A 525 3.94 36.23 -76.04
C THR A 525 3.40 37.63 -75.98
N ASP A 526 2.25 37.78 -75.34
CA ASP A 526 1.40 38.94 -75.54
C ASP A 526 0.93 39.53 -74.20
N ILE A 527 0.69 40.83 -74.20
CA ILE A 527 -0.05 41.55 -73.16
C ILE A 527 -1.26 42.17 -73.86
N VAL A 528 -2.44 41.62 -73.56
CA VAL A 528 -3.70 42.02 -74.18
C VAL A 528 -4.54 42.79 -73.18
N ALA A 529 -5.17 43.88 -73.62
CA ALA A 529 -6.21 44.57 -72.89
C ALA A 529 -7.48 44.65 -73.76
N THR A 530 -8.62 44.25 -73.19
CA THR A 530 -9.93 44.23 -73.84
C THR A 530 -10.84 45.29 -73.25
N ALA A 531 -11.77 45.82 -74.04
CA ALA A 531 -12.86 46.65 -73.53
C ALA A 531 -13.88 45.80 -72.76
N ASN A 532 -14.81 46.44 -72.04
CA ASN A 532 -15.91 45.73 -71.37
C ASN A 532 -16.84 44.95 -72.34
N ASN A 533 -16.84 45.31 -73.62
CA ASN A 533 -17.50 44.61 -74.71
C ASN A 533 -16.49 43.96 -75.68
N GLY A 534 -15.23 43.84 -75.27
CA GLY A 534 -14.16 43.23 -76.03
C GLY A 534 -13.93 41.77 -75.64
N THR A 535 -13.22 41.08 -76.53
CA THR A 535 -12.65 39.75 -76.32
C THR A 535 -11.24 39.76 -76.90
N ASP A 536 -10.48 38.70 -76.72
CA ASP A 536 -9.14 38.56 -77.31
C ASP A 536 -9.15 38.57 -78.86
N ASN A 537 -10.34 38.56 -79.48
CA ASN A 537 -10.54 38.62 -80.92
C ASN A 537 -11.33 39.87 -81.39
N SER A 538 -11.80 40.74 -80.49
CA SER A 538 -12.61 41.92 -80.84
C SER A 538 -12.44 43.06 -79.83
N ALA A 539 -12.24 44.30 -80.28
CA ALA A 539 -12.10 45.49 -79.41
C ALA A 539 -11.02 45.34 -78.33
N TYR A 540 -9.80 45.08 -78.79
CA TYR A 540 -8.62 44.92 -77.93
C TYR A 540 -7.43 45.73 -78.43
N ILE A 541 -6.46 45.92 -77.54
CA ILE A 541 -5.10 46.34 -77.83
C ILE A 541 -4.16 45.23 -77.38
N ASP A 542 -3.19 44.91 -78.23
CA ASP A 542 -2.22 43.86 -78.01
C ASP A 542 -0.79 44.39 -78.19
N MET A 543 0.06 44.05 -77.22
CA MET A 543 1.50 44.25 -77.27
C MET A 543 2.15 42.88 -77.20
N GLY A 544 2.72 42.44 -78.32
CA GLY A 544 3.15 41.06 -78.47
C GLY A 544 4.44 40.88 -79.23
N ILE A 545 4.96 39.65 -79.14
CA ILE A 545 6.04 39.15 -79.98
C ILE A 545 5.79 37.70 -80.38
N ASN A 546 5.90 37.43 -81.68
CA ASN A 546 5.80 36.09 -82.22
C ASN A 546 7.08 35.28 -82.02
N SER A 547 6.94 33.98 -81.81
CA SER A 547 8.07 33.04 -81.74
C SER A 547 8.84 32.95 -83.07
N ALA A 548 10.02 32.35 -83.02
CA ALA A 548 10.85 32.09 -84.20
C ALA A 548 10.22 31.07 -85.17
N GLY A 549 9.30 30.22 -84.70
CA GLY A 549 8.61 29.19 -85.51
C GLY A 549 7.25 29.62 -86.04
N TYR A 550 6.85 30.88 -85.82
CA TYR A 550 5.50 31.37 -86.13
C TYR A 550 5.21 31.36 -87.63
N THR A 551 4.18 30.64 -88.07
CA THR A 551 3.85 30.44 -89.50
C THR A 551 2.35 30.52 -89.82
N THR A 552 1.50 30.96 -88.88
CA THR A 552 0.05 31.02 -89.09
C THR A 552 -0.34 32.03 -90.18
N THR A 553 -1.37 31.67 -90.96
CA THR A 553 -2.00 32.52 -91.99
C THR A 553 -3.32 33.13 -91.52
N THR A 554 -3.78 32.76 -90.33
CA THR A 554 -5.01 33.26 -89.68
C THR A 554 -4.72 34.55 -88.93
N GLY A 555 -4.83 35.66 -89.65
CA GLY A 555 -4.65 37.04 -89.17
C GLY A 555 -4.66 38.00 -90.36
N ILE A 556 -4.78 39.31 -90.15
CA ILE A 556 -4.61 40.28 -91.23
C ILE A 556 -3.25 40.02 -91.88
N ALA A 557 -3.24 39.59 -93.14
CA ALA A 557 -2.01 39.28 -93.87
C ALA A 557 -1.08 40.50 -93.84
N GLY A 558 -0.01 40.45 -93.03
CA GLY A 558 0.71 41.67 -92.71
C GLY A 558 1.71 41.55 -91.57
N ILE A 559 2.12 42.71 -91.04
CA ILE A 559 3.24 42.86 -90.11
C ILE A 559 3.15 41.99 -88.85
N THR A 560 1.95 41.58 -88.41
CA THR A 560 1.73 40.78 -87.19
C THR A 560 1.85 39.27 -87.38
N THR A 561 2.02 38.75 -88.61
CA THR A 561 1.99 37.29 -88.87
C THR A 561 3.36 36.71 -89.22
N LYS A 562 4.45 37.41 -88.89
CA LYS A 562 5.83 37.00 -89.22
C LYS A 562 6.58 36.47 -87.99
N PRO A 563 7.53 35.52 -88.16
CA PRO A 563 8.43 35.09 -87.09
C PRO A 563 9.19 36.26 -86.46
N ASN A 564 9.48 36.17 -85.15
CA ASN A 564 10.27 37.17 -84.41
C ASN A 564 9.77 38.61 -84.57
N THR A 565 8.48 38.79 -84.81
CA THR A 565 7.92 40.12 -85.04
C THR A 565 7.25 40.61 -83.78
N ALA A 566 7.80 41.69 -83.23
CA ALA A 566 7.18 42.45 -82.16
C ALA A 566 6.20 43.46 -82.76
N TYR A 567 5.08 43.66 -82.07
CA TYR A 567 4.03 44.54 -82.54
C TYR A 567 3.31 45.25 -81.39
N LEU A 568 2.76 46.41 -81.73
CA LEU A 568 1.76 47.14 -80.95
C LEU A 568 0.58 47.31 -81.90
N TYR A 569 -0.53 46.64 -81.62
CA TYR A 569 -1.65 46.51 -82.54
C TYR A 569 -2.98 46.74 -81.82
N SER A 570 -3.93 47.39 -82.51
CA SER A 570 -5.31 47.52 -82.03
C SER A 570 -6.29 47.15 -83.13
N ASN A 571 -7.32 46.40 -82.73
CA ASN A 571 -8.53 46.16 -83.53
C ASN A 571 -9.75 46.85 -82.89
N ALA A 572 -9.51 47.93 -82.17
CA ALA A 572 -10.56 48.83 -81.68
C ALA A 572 -10.84 49.92 -82.73
N ALA A 573 -11.53 51.00 -82.34
CA ALA A 573 -11.75 52.16 -83.19
C ALA A 573 -10.44 52.94 -83.45
N ASP A 574 -10.35 54.21 -83.06
CA ASP A 574 -9.14 54.98 -83.29
C ASP A 574 -7.97 54.45 -82.45
N PHE A 575 -6.88 54.06 -83.13
CA PHE A 575 -5.62 53.70 -82.48
C PHE A 575 -4.73 54.93 -82.35
N VAL A 576 -4.64 55.47 -81.15
CA VAL A 576 -3.91 56.72 -80.87
C VAL A 576 -2.58 56.41 -80.18
N ILE A 577 -1.47 56.82 -80.80
CA ILE A 577 -0.14 56.86 -80.17
C ILE A 577 0.25 58.32 -79.99
N GLY A 578 0.55 58.73 -78.75
CA GLY A 578 0.91 60.12 -78.46
C GLY A 578 1.59 60.31 -77.12
N ASN A 579 2.18 61.49 -76.93
CA ASN A 579 2.72 61.92 -75.64
C ASN A 579 1.80 63.02 -75.06
N GLY A 580 1.15 62.73 -73.94
CA GLY A 580 0.25 63.69 -73.27
C GLY A 580 0.96 64.79 -72.48
N ALA A 581 2.28 64.68 -72.29
CA ALA A 581 3.06 65.72 -71.63
C ALA A 581 3.38 66.87 -72.61
N GLN A 582 3.14 68.09 -72.15
CA GLN A 582 3.36 69.29 -72.96
C GLN A 582 4.80 69.35 -73.50
N ASN A 583 4.95 69.68 -74.78
CA ASN A 583 6.23 69.83 -75.47
C ASN A 583 7.09 68.56 -75.55
N LYS A 584 6.47 67.36 -75.54
CA LYS A 584 7.20 66.10 -75.69
C LYS A 584 6.92 65.44 -77.03
N ASN A 585 7.98 64.91 -77.64
CA ASN A 585 7.96 64.36 -78.98
C ASN A 585 7.36 62.95 -79.01
N VAL A 586 6.82 62.56 -80.15
CA VAL A 586 6.63 61.14 -80.53
C VAL A 586 7.82 60.77 -81.39
N ILE A 587 8.64 59.80 -80.95
CA ILE A 587 9.91 59.44 -81.61
C ILE A 587 9.89 57.97 -81.99
N PHE A 588 10.21 57.69 -83.25
CA PHE A 588 10.48 56.35 -83.76
C PHE A 588 11.99 56.19 -83.95
N PHE A 589 12.58 55.17 -83.35
CA PHE A 589 14.01 54.90 -83.40
C PHE A 589 14.30 53.47 -83.85
N THR A 590 15.51 53.24 -84.34
CA THR A 590 16.05 51.91 -84.66
C THR A 590 17.45 51.81 -84.08
N ASN A 591 17.92 50.63 -83.71
CA ASN A 591 19.33 50.49 -83.33
C ASN A 591 20.24 50.70 -84.55
N SER A 592 21.27 51.53 -84.41
CA SER A 592 22.37 51.54 -85.38
C SER A 592 23.11 50.21 -85.25
N ASN A 593 23.31 49.47 -86.35
CA ASN A 593 23.91 48.13 -86.38
C ASN A 593 25.35 48.05 -85.82
N THR A 594 25.56 48.22 -84.52
CA THR A 594 26.76 47.73 -83.83
C THR A 594 26.38 46.40 -83.19
N ALA A 595 26.77 45.29 -83.83
CA ALA A 595 26.57 43.96 -83.27
C ALA A 595 27.30 43.84 -81.92
N GLY A 596 26.60 43.37 -80.87
CA GLY A 596 27.24 42.89 -79.63
C GLY A 596 27.13 43.77 -78.37
N THR A 597 26.43 44.91 -78.38
CA THR A 597 26.16 45.66 -77.13
C THR A 597 24.72 45.45 -76.66
N THR A 598 24.55 44.96 -75.43
CA THR A 598 23.25 44.77 -74.76
C THR A 598 22.60 46.08 -74.31
N THR A 599 23.19 47.23 -74.65
CA THR A 599 22.67 48.56 -74.36
C THR A 599 21.93 49.13 -75.58
N PRO A 600 20.63 49.43 -75.48
CA PRO A 600 19.85 49.99 -76.58
C PRO A 600 20.17 51.48 -76.78
N ASN A 601 21.23 51.78 -77.53
CA ASN A 601 21.45 53.12 -78.07
C ASN A 601 20.61 53.28 -79.35
N GLY A 602 19.32 53.55 -79.18
CA GLY A 602 18.41 53.79 -80.29
C GLY A 602 18.81 55.04 -81.09
N THR A 603 18.88 54.92 -82.41
CA THR A 603 19.01 56.06 -83.34
C THR A 603 17.62 56.51 -83.78
N GLU A 604 17.24 57.73 -83.46
CA GLU A 604 16.01 58.36 -83.95
C GLU A 604 15.96 58.38 -85.48
N ARG A 605 14.85 57.91 -86.06
CA ARG A 605 14.62 57.86 -87.51
C ARG A 605 13.51 58.77 -87.97
N MET A 606 12.46 58.91 -87.15
CA MET A 606 11.33 59.79 -87.43
C MET A 606 10.80 60.37 -86.13
N ARG A 607 10.30 61.61 -86.18
CA ARG A 607 9.56 62.22 -85.08
C ARG A 607 8.37 63.06 -85.51
N ILE A 608 7.47 63.25 -84.57
CA ILE A 608 6.58 64.42 -84.47
C ILE A 608 7.09 65.25 -83.30
N ASP A 609 7.55 66.46 -83.57
CA ASP A 609 8.09 67.37 -82.56
C ASP A 609 6.98 67.92 -81.66
N GLY A 610 7.14 67.78 -80.35
CA GLY A 610 6.09 68.10 -79.38
C GLY A 610 5.90 69.59 -79.14
N ALA A 611 6.88 70.44 -79.49
CA ALA A 611 6.76 71.89 -79.34
C ALA A 611 6.15 72.54 -80.59
N THR A 612 6.45 71.99 -81.77
CA THR A 612 6.09 72.61 -83.07
C THR A 612 5.05 71.83 -83.87
N GLY A 613 4.83 70.55 -83.58
CA GLY A 613 4.02 69.65 -84.40
C GLY A 613 4.69 69.22 -85.71
N ASN A 614 5.93 69.65 -85.95
CA ASN A 614 6.66 69.39 -87.18
C ASN A 614 7.12 67.93 -87.29
N ILE A 615 7.10 67.37 -88.50
CA ILE A 615 7.57 66.02 -88.80
C ILE A 615 9.03 66.05 -89.21
N GLY A 616 9.87 65.32 -88.49
CA GLY A 616 11.28 65.13 -88.82
C GLY A 616 11.53 63.71 -89.32
N ILE A 617 12.21 63.56 -90.46
CA ILE A 617 12.76 62.28 -90.94
C ILE A 617 14.28 62.41 -90.99
N ASN A 618 14.96 61.56 -90.22
CA ASN A 618 16.41 61.61 -90.01
C ASN A 618 16.93 62.97 -89.48
N VAL A 619 16.07 63.74 -88.81
CA VAL A 619 16.38 65.06 -88.24
C VAL A 619 15.66 65.23 -86.90
N SER A 620 16.42 65.58 -85.86
CA SER A 620 15.94 65.66 -84.48
C SER A 620 15.45 67.07 -84.08
N GLY A 621 15.32 67.98 -85.04
CA GLY A 621 14.88 69.36 -84.83
C GLY A 621 14.28 69.95 -86.11
N PRO A 622 13.13 69.43 -86.56
CA PRO A 622 12.50 69.90 -87.79
C PRO A 622 12.04 71.36 -87.66
N THR A 623 12.62 72.26 -88.45
CA THR A 623 12.25 73.69 -88.49
C THR A 623 11.13 73.99 -89.50
N SER A 624 10.67 72.96 -90.21
CA SER A 624 9.59 73.00 -91.19
C SER A 624 8.57 71.91 -90.84
N THR A 625 7.30 72.09 -91.24
CA THR A 625 6.22 71.10 -91.05
C THR A 625 6.63 69.69 -91.49
N LEU A 626 7.44 69.59 -92.55
CA LEU A 626 8.20 68.38 -92.90
C LEU A 626 9.66 68.76 -93.12
N ALA A 627 10.57 68.18 -92.34
CA ALA A 627 12.01 68.30 -92.55
C ALA A 627 12.60 66.90 -92.79
N VAL A 628 13.31 66.74 -93.92
CA VAL A 628 13.99 65.50 -94.29
C VAL A 628 15.49 65.80 -94.43
N ASN A 629 16.31 65.15 -93.60
CA ASN A 629 17.77 65.24 -93.72
C ASN A 629 18.30 64.08 -94.56
N GLY A 630 18.27 64.28 -95.87
CA GLY A 630 18.61 63.30 -96.91
C GLY A 630 17.90 63.62 -98.22
N SER A 631 18.09 62.77 -99.23
CA SER A 631 17.42 62.92 -100.52
C SER A 631 15.93 62.56 -100.41
N ILE A 632 15.08 63.36 -101.04
CA ILE A 632 13.65 63.04 -101.24
C ILE A 632 13.50 62.42 -102.63
N ALA A 633 12.96 61.22 -102.70
CA ALA A 633 12.54 60.62 -103.96
C ALA A 633 11.14 61.15 -104.32
N VAL A 634 11.02 61.76 -105.49
CA VAL A 634 9.76 62.27 -106.05
C VAL A 634 9.48 61.58 -107.38
N VAL A 635 8.23 61.56 -107.81
CA VAL A 635 7.84 60.92 -109.07
C VAL A 635 8.45 61.68 -110.26
N ALA A 636 9.18 60.96 -111.12
CA ALA A 636 9.75 61.47 -112.37
C ALA A 636 9.27 60.65 -113.56
N THR A 637 8.84 61.32 -114.61
CA THR A 637 8.07 60.71 -115.69
C THR A 637 8.54 61.20 -117.05
N THR A 638 8.92 60.30 -117.95
CA THR A 638 9.44 60.65 -119.29
C THR A 638 8.33 60.61 -120.35
N ARG A 639 8.36 61.55 -121.30
CA ARG A 639 7.36 61.73 -122.36
C ARG A 639 8.04 62.06 -123.70
N GLY A 640 7.62 61.40 -124.78
CA GLY A 640 8.14 61.58 -126.14
C GLY A 640 7.30 62.54 -127.01
N ASN A 641 7.06 62.18 -128.27
CA ASN A 641 6.37 62.96 -129.32
C ASN A 641 4.87 63.30 -129.07
N ASN A 642 4.34 63.29 -127.85
CA ASN A 642 2.90 63.46 -127.60
C ASN A 642 2.60 64.64 -126.66
N THR A 643 1.50 65.35 -126.92
CA THR A 643 0.86 66.28 -125.97
C THR A 643 0.41 65.51 -124.72
N TYR A 644 0.70 66.02 -123.51
CA TYR A 644 0.46 65.35 -122.22
C TYR A 644 -0.23 66.27 -121.21
N THR A 645 -1.23 65.76 -120.49
CA THR A 645 -1.88 66.49 -119.39
C THR A 645 -1.28 66.06 -118.06
N LEU A 646 -0.78 67.01 -117.27
CA LEU A 646 -0.16 66.74 -115.98
C LEU A 646 -1.22 66.43 -114.90
N THR A 647 -0.95 65.42 -114.07
CA THR A 647 -1.84 64.93 -113.01
C THR A 647 -1.30 65.20 -111.61
N ALA A 648 -2.06 64.90 -110.55
CA ALA A 648 -1.60 65.07 -109.16
C ALA A 648 -0.44 64.15 -108.76
N SER A 649 -0.19 63.08 -109.54
CA SER A 649 0.90 62.12 -109.28
C SER A 649 2.20 62.51 -110.00
N ASP A 650 2.17 63.46 -110.93
CA ASP A 650 3.36 63.94 -111.62
C ASP A 650 4.08 64.99 -110.76
N TYR A 651 5.41 65.02 -110.83
CA TYR A 651 6.21 66.10 -110.23
C TYR A 651 7.31 66.56 -111.20
N ILE A 652 8.18 65.64 -111.63
CA ILE A 652 9.12 65.88 -112.73
C ILE A 652 8.59 65.24 -114.00
N VAL A 653 8.46 66.01 -115.08
CA VAL A 653 8.09 65.50 -116.41
C VAL A 653 9.21 65.82 -117.39
N ILE A 654 9.80 64.82 -118.03
CA ILE A 654 10.94 64.97 -118.94
C ILE A 654 10.45 64.78 -120.37
N ASN A 655 10.46 65.84 -121.17
CA ASN A 655 10.24 65.77 -122.61
C ASN A 655 11.51 65.28 -123.32
N THR A 656 11.37 64.34 -124.25
CA THR A 656 12.48 63.86 -125.10
C THR A 656 12.18 63.96 -126.60
N SER A 657 11.06 64.60 -127.01
CA SER A 657 10.67 64.73 -128.43
C SER A 657 11.68 65.51 -129.29
N THR A 658 12.09 64.95 -130.43
CA THR A 658 13.01 65.60 -131.40
C THR A 658 12.34 66.01 -132.71
N SER A 659 11.06 65.66 -132.91
CA SER A 659 10.39 65.77 -134.22
C SER A 659 9.14 66.67 -134.23
N ASN A 660 8.58 67.00 -133.06
CA ASN A 660 7.45 67.92 -132.94
C ASN A 660 7.55 68.85 -131.71
N THR A 661 6.64 69.81 -131.62
CA THR A 661 6.46 70.73 -130.48
C THR A 661 5.32 70.23 -129.60
N PRO A 662 5.57 69.41 -128.56
CA PRO A 662 4.49 68.86 -127.73
C PRO A 662 3.90 69.93 -126.80
N THR A 663 2.61 69.80 -126.49
CA THR A 663 1.92 70.64 -125.49
C THR A 663 1.79 69.90 -124.16
N TYR A 664 2.25 70.53 -123.09
CA TYR A 664 2.02 70.08 -121.73
C TYR A 664 0.85 70.85 -121.12
N THR A 665 -0.27 70.17 -120.96
CA THR A 665 -1.49 70.75 -120.42
C THR A 665 -1.45 70.72 -118.90
N LEU A 666 -1.40 71.89 -118.29
CA LEU A 666 -1.45 72.07 -116.84
C LEU A 666 -2.93 72.04 -116.38
N PRO A 667 -3.24 71.45 -115.22
CA PRO A 667 -4.60 71.46 -114.69
C PRO A 667 -5.04 72.89 -114.32
N THR A 668 -6.35 73.11 -114.12
CA THR A 668 -6.87 74.43 -113.73
C THR A 668 -6.23 74.90 -112.43
N ALA A 669 -5.53 76.05 -112.47
CA ALA A 669 -4.74 76.54 -111.34
C ALA A 669 -5.54 76.66 -110.03
N SER A 670 -6.81 77.08 -110.07
CA SER A 670 -7.67 77.17 -108.88
C SER A 670 -7.91 75.86 -108.15
N THR A 671 -7.70 74.71 -108.80
CA THR A 671 -7.92 73.39 -108.20
C THR A 671 -6.67 72.83 -107.51
N CYS A 672 -5.53 73.49 -107.62
CA CYS A 672 -4.25 72.93 -107.19
C CYS A 672 -3.24 74.00 -106.71
N GLN A 673 -3.68 74.99 -105.92
CA GLN A 673 -2.79 76.00 -105.34
C GLN A 673 -1.57 75.35 -104.65
N GLY A 674 -0.37 75.88 -104.94
CA GLY A 674 0.89 75.35 -104.42
C GLY A 674 1.43 74.11 -105.13
N ARG A 675 0.65 73.48 -106.03
CA ARG A 675 1.16 72.36 -106.83
C ARG A 675 2.27 72.84 -107.75
N MET A 676 3.38 72.11 -107.73
CA MET A 676 4.55 72.37 -108.55
C MET A 676 4.76 71.27 -109.56
N TYR A 677 5.17 71.66 -110.76
CA TYR A 677 5.69 70.75 -111.77
C TYR A 677 7.02 71.26 -112.29
N ARG A 678 7.95 70.34 -112.51
CA ARG A 678 9.22 70.59 -113.19
C ARG A 678 9.19 69.87 -114.53
N ILE A 679 8.95 70.62 -115.60
CA ILE A 679 8.94 70.11 -116.97
C ILE A 679 10.32 70.34 -117.57
N VAL A 680 11.10 69.28 -117.76
CA VAL A 680 12.46 69.32 -118.30
C VAL A 680 12.40 69.03 -119.79
N ASN A 681 12.89 69.93 -120.64
CA ASN A 681 12.97 69.71 -122.08
C ASN A 681 14.35 69.21 -122.49
N HIS A 682 14.45 67.93 -122.84
CA HIS A 682 15.63 67.31 -123.48
C HIS A 682 15.42 67.09 -124.99
N GLY A 683 14.32 67.59 -125.55
CA GLY A 683 14.01 67.52 -126.97
C GLY A 683 14.74 68.57 -127.83
N SER A 684 14.65 68.41 -129.16
CA SER A 684 15.26 69.33 -130.14
C SER A 684 14.35 70.49 -130.56
N ASN A 685 13.07 70.43 -130.19
CA ASN A 685 12.05 71.43 -130.52
C ASN A 685 11.53 72.14 -129.27
N THR A 686 10.83 73.26 -129.48
CA THR A 686 10.17 74.00 -128.42
C THR A 686 9.05 73.17 -127.78
N ILE A 687 8.83 73.32 -126.48
CA ILE A 687 7.62 72.77 -125.82
C ILE A 687 6.60 73.87 -125.64
N THR A 688 5.33 73.51 -125.72
CA THR A 688 4.21 74.42 -125.40
C THR A 688 3.59 74.04 -124.06
N VAL A 689 3.04 75.02 -123.37
CA VAL A 689 2.22 74.80 -122.17
C VAL A 689 0.85 75.44 -122.32
N SER A 690 -0.16 74.77 -121.82
CA SER A 690 -1.55 75.23 -121.86
C SER A 690 -2.25 74.99 -120.51
N PRO A 691 -2.88 75.98 -119.88
CA PRO A 691 -2.88 77.39 -120.27
C PRO A 691 -1.47 77.97 -120.19
N ALA A 692 -1.34 79.17 -120.75
CA ALA A 692 -0.15 79.97 -120.63
C ALA A 692 0.33 80.13 -119.18
N VAL A 693 1.63 80.23 -118.98
CA VAL A 693 2.21 80.54 -117.68
C VAL A 693 2.70 81.98 -117.65
N ILE A 694 2.56 82.65 -116.51
CA ILE A 694 2.98 84.04 -116.33
C ILE A 694 4.42 84.03 -115.82
N ASN A 695 5.33 84.72 -116.51
CA ASN A 695 6.72 84.86 -116.10
C ASN A 695 6.91 85.98 -115.05
N ALA A 696 8.14 86.18 -114.58
CA ALA A 696 8.48 87.20 -113.58
C ALA A 696 8.21 88.64 -114.04
N SER A 697 8.26 88.93 -115.35
CA SER A 697 7.95 90.26 -115.90
C SER A 697 6.44 90.51 -116.10
N GLY A 698 5.58 89.55 -115.70
CA GLY A 698 4.12 89.62 -115.89
C GLY A 698 3.68 89.26 -117.32
N THR A 699 4.62 88.85 -118.17
CA THR A 699 4.36 88.43 -119.54
C THR A 699 3.88 86.99 -119.57
N THR A 700 2.86 86.75 -120.40
CA THR A 700 2.29 85.44 -120.61
C THR A 700 3.15 84.66 -121.61
N ILE A 701 3.59 83.45 -121.25
CA ILE A 701 4.40 82.58 -122.11
C ILE A 701 3.69 81.23 -122.32
N ASN A 702 3.62 80.82 -123.59
CA ASN A 702 2.98 79.55 -123.98
C ASN A 702 3.99 78.58 -124.60
N THR A 703 5.23 79.02 -124.79
CA THR A 703 6.29 78.29 -125.50
C THR A 703 7.63 78.44 -124.78
N VAL A 704 8.44 77.39 -124.73
CA VAL A 704 9.83 77.40 -124.25
C VAL A 704 10.77 77.10 -125.42
N SER A 705 11.73 78.00 -125.67
CA SER A 705 12.66 78.04 -126.83
C SER A 705 13.78 76.96 -126.80
N THR A 706 14.40 76.68 -127.96
CA THR A 706 15.47 75.68 -128.19
C THR A 706 16.91 76.20 -128.14
N ASN A 707 17.17 77.48 -127.82
CA ASN A 707 18.56 77.97 -127.71
C ASN A 707 19.04 78.21 -126.28
N ALA A 708 20.35 77.99 -126.09
CA ALA A 708 21.09 77.78 -124.84
C ALA A 708 20.60 78.56 -123.59
N GLY A 709 20.30 77.82 -122.51
CA GLY A 709 20.20 78.35 -121.14
C GLY A 709 18.88 78.12 -120.39
N SER A 710 17.80 77.63 -121.03
CA SER A 710 16.46 77.55 -120.38
C SER A 710 15.69 76.25 -120.70
N ASN A 711 16.32 75.09 -120.47
CA ASN A 711 15.75 73.77 -120.78
C ASN A 711 14.83 73.19 -119.69
N VAL A 712 14.47 73.95 -118.66
CA VAL A 712 13.56 73.51 -117.59
C VAL A 712 12.51 74.57 -117.37
N LEU A 713 11.24 74.15 -117.41
CA LEU A 713 10.11 74.96 -117.00
C LEU A 713 9.64 74.48 -115.63
N GLU A 714 9.90 75.28 -114.62
CA GLU A 714 9.32 75.10 -113.30
C GLU A 714 8.12 75.98 -113.15
N VAL A 715 6.99 75.39 -112.82
CA VAL A 715 5.72 76.08 -112.67
C VAL A 715 5.07 75.75 -111.35
N VAL A 716 4.49 76.76 -110.73
CA VAL A 716 3.67 76.63 -109.54
C VAL A 716 2.32 77.27 -109.80
N SER A 717 1.27 76.64 -109.29
CA SER A 717 -0.04 77.27 -109.26
C SER A 717 -0.13 78.23 -108.08
N ASP A 718 -0.49 79.50 -108.32
CA ASP A 718 -0.79 80.46 -107.25
C ASP A 718 -2.26 80.38 -106.77
N GLY A 719 -3.05 79.44 -107.31
CA GLY A 719 -4.49 79.30 -107.05
C GLY A 719 -5.37 80.11 -107.99
N SER A 720 -4.80 80.88 -108.93
CA SER A 720 -5.55 81.57 -109.99
C SER A 720 -4.90 81.39 -111.36
N ASN A 721 -3.57 81.42 -111.42
CA ASN A 721 -2.76 81.29 -112.61
C ASN A 721 -1.58 80.32 -112.37
N TRP A 722 -1.01 79.83 -113.46
CA TRP A 722 0.30 79.18 -113.40
C TRP A 722 1.41 80.20 -113.51
N ARG A 723 2.32 80.19 -112.55
CA ARG A 723 3.47 81.06 -112.46
C ARG A 723 4.71 80.27 -112.78
N ARG A 724 5.57 80.82 -113.65
CA ARG A 724 6.90 80.26 -113.86
C ARG A 724 7.80 80.68 -112.70
N ILE A 725 8.53 79.72 -112.14
CA ILE A 725 9.39 79.91 -110.96
C ILE A 725 10.80 80.35 -111.37
N ASN A 726 11.29 79.94 -112.54
CA ASN A 726 12.67 80.15 -112.98
C ASN A 726 12.80 80.99 -114.28
N GLN A 727 13.41 82.18 -114.23
CA GLN A 727 14.04 82.86 -115.37
C GLN A 727 15.34 83.52 -114.94
#